data_AF-A0A653U9W5-F1
#
_entry.id   AF-A0A653U9W5-F1
#
_cell.length_a   1.000
_cell.length_b   1.000
_cell.length_c   1.000
_cell.angle_alpha   90.00
_cell.angle_beta   90.00
_cell.angle_gamma   90.00
#
_symmetry.space_group_name_H-M   'P 1'
#
loop_
_entity.id
_entity.type
_entity.pdbx_description
1 polymer ?
#
loop_
_entity_poly.entity_id
_entity_poly.type
_entity_poly.pdbx_seq_one_letter_code
_entity_poly.pdbx_strand_id
1 'polypeptide(L)'
;MTNAPADESRAVPVANRRRRVRLCALAVTTVSAVGAGALIALPAFANTSGTGVVINEAYLSGGSTGAAFTNKFVELYNPTGSAIALDGTSIQYRSASGTGASNGVVPLAGSIPAHGYYLVQGGSNGANGAALPAADATGGLNPSGSAGTIALVKGTTAITLPTGSVTGDANVIDLLGYGTSNTFEGAAAGAPAGNTDVKSLNRAQGADSDANAADFALSATITPTNTKNNGTDPGPEPTPTPTPTPTDTPAPVETKSIAEVQGTTDVSPFVDQTVTVQGVVTGDYRTGGYKGVTIQTQGTGGETKTAGASDGIFVYLNALAPAVARGDLVSVTGKVSEYFGQTQITPASLGDVTVVTAGAGVPQPVALPDSVRGGDREAYENMLVAPSGTYKLASSHQLYNYGTLWLNAGEALNVKATEVVRPGPEADAITAANRANRMLLDDGWSSQIGKSGHTGGQPYFTKETVVRNGDVVHFPAEGEILQYGFDDWRLQPVVPISGTSDASHKPTFGNENPRTDAPPAVGGDVKVASFNVYNFFTTLSSQDPNARGAKTDEQFQIQRSKIVSAINGLGADVVGLMEVENGPKFGLPLDAPLQNLVQGLNDAAGSDVWDYVRTPAVLNDTSITDVITTAIIYKKASVTLKGDASTIVDETVFGNAREPIAQTFQTAQGRVLSVITTHLKSKSPPQNAGPEPADGQGLLQRRPRRPGQGRARVRAAGAEELGQRRCVPRGRLQRLRQGGPDRRLRPGRVDRRGADLRARAVHLLLRR
;
A
#
# COMPACT_ATOMS: atom_id res chain seq x y z
N MET A 1 -46.24 59.97 13.86
CA MET A 1 -45.04 60.46 14.57
C MET A 1 -43.84 59.85 13.83
N THR A 2 -43.18 60.53 12.87
CA THR A 2 -42.24 61.68 13.00
C THR A 2 -40.97 61.29 13.78
N ASN A 3 -39.74 61.30 13.24
CA ASN A 3 -39.20 61.94 12.01
C ASN A 3 -38.14 61.11 11.25
N ALA A 4 -37.87 61.52 10.00
CA ALA A 4 -36.63 61.25 9.22
C ALA A 4 -35.82 62.57 9.07
N PRO A 5 -34.62 62.62 8.44
CA PRO A 5 -34.39 62.56 6.97
C PRO A 5 -33.40 61.43 6.56
N ALA A 6 -33.26 60.96 5.30
CA ALA A 6 -33.03 61.57 3.97
C ALA A 6 -31.57 62.08 3.73
N ASP A 7 -30.85 61.79 2.63
CA ASP A 7 -31.09 60.91 1.46
C ASP A 7 -29.72 60.35 0.92
N GLU A 8 -29.33 60.02 -0.33
CA GLU A 8 -29.84 60.25 -1.71
C GLU A 8 -29.42 59.12 -2.72
N SER A 9 -28.81 59.44 -3.90
CA SER A 9 -28.70 58.57 -5.11
C SER A 9 -27.27 58.03 -5.41
N ARG A 10 -26.91 57.21 -6.43
CA ARG A 10 -27.45 56.69 -7.73
C ARG A 10 -27.06 55.20 -7.90
N ALA A 11 -27.85 54.25 -8.44
CA ALA A 11 -28.50 54.09 -9.76
C ALA A 11 -27.62 53.58 -10.93
N VAL A 12 -27.43 52.24 -11.02
CA VAL A 12 -27.96 51.32 -12.08
C VAL A 12 -27.82 51.77 -13.56
N PRO A 13 -27.20 50.98 -14.49
CA PRO A 13 -27.97 49.89 -15.15
C PRO A 13 -27.24 48.62 -15.62
N VAL A 14 -28.06 47.57 -15.85
CA VAL A 14 -27.75 46.37 -16.65
C VAL A 14 -28.46 46.47 -18.00
N ALA A 15 -27.80 46.08 -19.10
CA ALA A 15 -28.43 45.89 -20.41
C ALA A 15 -27.76 44.75 -21.20
N ASN A 16 -28.46 44.20 -22.19
CA ASN A 16 -28.07 42.97 -22.90
C ASN A 16 -28.59 43.01 -24.36
N ARG A 17 -28.02 42.17 -25.24
CA ARG A 17 -28.45 41.74 -26.59
C ARG A 17 -27.85 42.41 -27.85
N ARG A 18 -27.09 41.56 -28.58
CA ARG A 18 -27.29 41.15 -30.00
C ARG A 18 -27.00 42.12 -31.18
N ARG A 19 -26.03 41.63 -31.99
CA ARG A 19 -26.09 41.37 -33.46
C ARG A 19 -25.83 42.49 -34.50
N ARG A 20 -24.79 42.20 -35.30
CA ARG A 20 -24.73 42.10 -36.79
C ARG A 20 -24.32 43.32 -37.66
N VAL A 21 -23.21 43.08 -38.41
CA VAL A 21 -23.07 43.16 -39.89
C VAL A 21 -22.65 44.50 -40.55
N ARG A 22 -21.38 44.50 -41.04
CA ARG A 22 -20.81 45.08 -42.30
C ARG A 22 -20.97 46.62 -42.51
N LEU A 23 -20.16 47.38 -43.27
CA LEU A 23 -19.47 47.15 -44.56
C LEU A 23 -18.57 48.39 -44.88
N CYS A 24 -17.47 48.21 -45.66
CA CYS A 24 -16.76 49.23 -46.49
C CYS A 24 -16.11 50.50 -45.88
N ALA A 25 -15.12 51.18 -46.51
CA ALA A 25 -14.09 50.78 -47.51
C ALA A 25 -13.12 51.95 -47.87
N LEU A 26 -11.97 51.62 -48.51
CA LEU A 26 -11.10 52.47 -49.36
C LEU A 26 -10.33 53.65 -48.68
N ALA A 27 -9.22 54.21 -49.20
CA ALA A 27 -8.42 53.99 -50.42
C ALA A 27 -6.93 54.46 -50.16
N VAL A 28 -5.83 53.82 -50.63
CA VAL A 28 -5.18 53.84 -52.00
C VAL A 28 -4.35 55.12 -52.28
N THR A 29 -3.11 55.16 -52.82
CA THR A 29 -1.99 54.21 -53.13
C THR A 29 -0.73 54.98 -53.62
N THR A 30 0.48 54.38 -53.51
CA THR A 30 1.56 54.30 -54.54
C THR A 30 2.58 53.23 -54.07
N VAL A 31 2.92 52.09 -54.69
CA VAL A 31 2.78 51.46 -56.04
C VAL A 31 3.91 51.76 -57.04
N SER A 32 4.88 50.83 -57.12
CA SER A 32 5.64 50.31 -58.29
C SER A 32 7.00 49.74 -57.83
N ALA A 33 7.57 48.65 -58.35
CA ALA A 33 7.15 47.70 -59.39
C ALA A 33 7.52 46.26 -58.94
N VAL A 34 6.58 45.31 -58.93
CA VAL A 34 6.30 44.30 -59.98
C VAL A 34 7.39 43.23 -60.14
N GLY A 35 7.06 42.00 -59.73
CA GLY A 35 7.80 40.76 -59.97
C GLY A 35 6.91 39.56 -59.64
N ALA A 36 6.07 39.14 -60.60
CA ALA A 36 5.01 38.16 -60.34
C ALA A 36 5.55 36.71 -60.42
N GLY A 37 5.88 36.14 -59.27
CA GLY A 37 5.99 34.69 -59.06
C GLY A 37 4.78 34.18 -58.29
N ALA A 38 4.23 33.02 -58.68
CA ALA A 38 3.13 32.42 -57.92
C ALA A 38 3.65 31.93 -56.57
N LEU A 39 3.09 32.44 -55.47
CA LEU A 39 3.20 31.79 -54.17
C LEU A 39 2.36 30.51 -54.20
N ILE A 40 2.96 29.45 -54.74
CA ILE A 40 2.66 28.09 -54.34
C ILE A 40 2.74 28.09 -52.81
N ALA A 41 1.63 27.75 -52.15
CA ALA A 41 1.69 27.38 -50.75
C ALA A 41 2.50 26.09 -50.67
N LEU A 42 3.81 26.22 -50.43
CA LEU A 42 4.67 25.08 -50.19
C LEU A 42 4.05 24.29 -49.03
N PRO A 43 3.94 22.94 -49.12
CA PRO A 43 3.66 22.16 -47.93
C PRO A 43 4.77 22.47 -46.90
N ALA A 44 4.44 22.35 -45.62
CA ALA A 44 5.49 22.27 -44.61
C ALA A 44 6.31 21.02 -44.93
N PHE A 45 7.49 21.21 -45.50
CA PHE A 45 8.46 20.15 -45.70
C PHE A 45 9.15 19.86 -44.37
N ALA A 46 9.55 18.60 -44.23
CA ALA A 46 10.45 18.14 -43.21
C ALA A 46 11.68 19.03 -43.03
N ASN A 47 12.29 18.96 -41.84
CA ASN A 47 13.55 19.63 -41.52
C ASN A 47 14.77 19.04 -42.27
N THR A 48 14.55 18.37 -43.41
CA THR A 48 15.52 18.04 -44.49
C THR A 48 16.52 19.14 -44.84
N SER A 49 16.21 20.41 -44.52
CA SER A 49 17.09 21.57 -44.72
C SER A 49 18.04 21.87 -43.55
N GLY A 50 17.95 21.11 -42.44
CA GLY A 50 18.83 21.22 -41.28
C GLY A 50 18.69 22.54 -40.50
N THR A 51 17.49 23.10 -40.42
CA THR A 51 17.22 24.47 -39.93
C THR A 51 16.70 24.57 -38.48
N GLY A 52 16.22 23.47 -37.90
CA GLY A 52 15.74 23.39 -36.50
C GLY A 52 16.42 22.28 -35.69
N VAL A 53 16.25 22.32 -34.36
CA VAL A 53 16.71 21.29 -33.41
C VAL A 53 15.92 19.99 -33.62
N VAL A 54 16.63 18.86 -33.57
CA VAL A 54 16.10 17.50 -33.76
C VAL A 54 16.34 16.61 -32.53
N ILE A 55 15.56 15.55 -32.38
CA ILE A 55 15.79 14.45 -31.44
C ILE A 55 16.87 13.54 -32.04
N ASN A 56 18.03 13.44 -31.39
CA ASN A 56 19.19 12.73 -31.92
C ASN A 56 19.30 11.29 -31.38
N GLU A 57 19.33 11.14 -30.06
CA GLU A 57 19.38 9.83 -29.40
C GLU A 57 18.27 9.70 -28.36
N ALA A 58 17.57 8.57 -28.36
CA ALA A 58 16.56 8.22 -27.36
C ALA A 58 16.91 6.88 -26.70
N TYR A 59 17.35 6.94 -25.44
CA TYR A 59 17.70 5.77 -24.64
C TYR A 59 16.62 5.45 -23.61
N LEU A 60 15.94 4.32 -23.84
CA LEU A 60 14.64 4.03 -23.21
C LEU A 60 14.69 2.96 -22.11
N SER A 61 15.80 2.21 -22.05
CA SER A 61 15.97 1.06 -21.16
C SER A 61 16.61 1.39 -19.80
N GLY A 62 16.85 2.67 -19.50
CA GLY A 62 17.61 3.10 -18.32
C GLY A 62 17.14 2.50 -16.98
N GLY A 63 18.09 2.00 -16.20
CA GLY A 63 17.87 1.34 -14.91
C GLY A 63 17.46 -0.14 -14.98
N SER A 64 17.14 -0.66 -16.17
CA SER A 64 16.70 -2.05 -16.38
C SER A 64 17.87 -3.04 -16.42
N THR A 65 17.63 -4.35 -16.26
CA THR A 65 18.69 -5.37 -16.33
C THR A 65 19.53 -5.23 -17.61
N GLY A 66 20.84 -5.06 -17.44
CA GLY A 66 21.80 -4.87 -18.54
C GLY A 66 21.93 -3.43 -19.07
N ALA A 67 21.15 -2.47 -18.56
CA ALA A 67 21.17 -1.09 -19.03
C ALA A 67 22.57 -0.46 -19.01
N ALA A 68 22.90 0.32 -20.05
CA ALA A 68 24.15 1.09 -20.12
C ALA A 68 24.16 2.27 -19.13
N PHE A 69 22.99 2.89 -18.90
CA PHE A 69 22.85 4.04 -18.02
C PHE A 69 21.70 3.88 -17.01
N THR A 70 21.86 4.44 -15.80
CA THR A 70 20.88 4.37 -14.70
C THR A 70 19.57 5.07 -15.07
N ASN A 71 19.64 6.16 -15.83
CA ASN A 71 18.49 6.95 -16.25
C ASN A 71 18.26 6.81 -17.75
N LYS A 72 16.98 6.90 -18.14
CA LYS A 72 16.58 7.10 -19.54
C LYS A 72 16.97 8.52 -19.96
N PHE A 73 17.24 8.74 -21.23
CA PHE A 73 17.51 10.08 -21.74
C PHE A 73 16.95 10.30 -23.14
N VAL A 74 16.77 11.57 -23.47
CA VAL A 74 16.58 12.07 -24.83
C VAL A 74 17.66 13.13 -25.06
N GLU A 75 18.47 12.93 -26.08
CA GLU A 75 19.46 13.89 -26.55
C GLU A 75 18.87 14.65 -27.73
N LEU A 76 19.07 15.95 -27.76
CA LEU A 76 18.70 16.82 -28.87
C LEU A 76 19.96 17.31 -29.57
N TYR A 77 19.91 17.44 -30.89
CA TYR A 77 21.00 17.96 -31.71
C TYR A 77 20.58 19.20 -32.49
N ASN A 78 21.50 20.14 -32.66
CA ASN A 78 21.34 21.34 -33.47
C ASN A 78 22.15 21.21 -34.78
N PRO A 79 21.52 20.84 -35.91
CA PRO A 79 22.20 20.72 -37.20
C PRO A 79 22.64 22.06 -37.82
N THR A 80 22.26 23.22 -37.26
CA THR A 80 22.60 24.53 -37.83
C THR A 80 23.99 25.02 -37.44
N GLY A 81 24.59 25.84 -38.31
CA GLY A 81 25.80 26.62 -38.05
C GLY A 81 25.60 27.84 -37.13
N SER A 82 24.64 27.82 -36.22
CA SER A 82 24.37 28.88 -35.24
C SER A 82 23.71 28.32 -33.97
N ALA A 83 23.79 29.01 -32.84
CA ALA A 83 23.15 28.54 -31.62
C ALA A 83 21.62 28.72 -31.66
N ILE A 84 20.86 27.70 -31.25
CA ILE A 84 19.39 27.75 -31.17
C ILE A 84 18.96 27.80 -29.70
N ALA A 85 18.14 28.80 -29.35
CA ALA A 85 17.51 28.91 -28.04
C ALA A 85 16.31 27.95 -27.89
N LEU A 86 16.19 27.35 -26.71
CA LEU A 86 15.14 26.37 -26.36
C LEU A 86 14.05 26.96 -25.45
N ASP A 87 14.22 28.19 -24.97
CA ASP A 87 13.29 28.84 -24.03
C ASP A 87 11.84 28.84 -24.58
N GLY A 88 10.93 28.28 -23.79
CA GLY A 88 9.51 28.15 -24.19
C GLY A 88 9.18 26.90 -25.03
N THR A 89 10.12 25.98 -25.23
CA THR A 89 9.86 24.64 -25.77
C THR A 89 9.82 23.57 -24.66
N SER A 90 9.36 22.36 -24.98
CA SER A 90 9.46 21.22 -24.07
C SER A 90 9.67 19.90 -24.80
N ILE A 91 10.32 18.94 -24.14
CA ILE A 91 10.26 17.52 -24.50
C ILE A 91 9.10 16.88 -23.74
N GLN A 92 8.27 16.14 -24.45
CA GLN A 92 7.07 15.50 -23.91
C GLN A 92 7.03 14.02 -24.26
N TYR A 93 6.33 13.23 -23.45
CA TYR A 93 6.11 11.80 -23.67
C TYR A 93 4.62 11.43 -23.59
N ARG A 94 4.22 10.49 -24.45
CA ARG A 94 2.93 9.79 -24.40
C ARG A 94 3.12 8.29 -24.62
N SER A 95 2.33 7.46 -23.94
CA SER A 95 2.31 6.01 -24.17
C SER A 95 1.76 5.64 -25.55
N ALA A 96 2.23 4.53 -26.12
CA ALA A 96 1.96 4.13 -27.51
C ALA A 96 0.49 4.10 -27.95
N SER A 97 -0.44 3.79 -27.04
CA SER A 97 -1.89 3.75 -27.30
C SER A 97 -2.65 4.97 -26.75
N GLY A 98 -1.94 5.95 -26.17
CA GLY A 98 -2.54 7.13 -25.56
C GLY A 98 -3.13 8.10 -26.57
N THR A 99 -4.31 8.64 -26.29
CA THR A 99 -5.01 9.63 -27.13
C THR A 99 -5.27 10.97 -26.41
N GLY A 100 -5.00 11.03 -25.10
CA GLY A 100 -5.05 12.26 -24.32
C GLY A 100 -3.77 13.11 -24.44
N ALA A 101 -3.65 14.10 -23.57
CA ALA A 101 -2.44 14.92 -23.49
C ALA A 101 -1.21 14.10 -23.03
N SER A 102 -0.01 14.57 -23.36
CA SER A 102 1.27 14.03 -22.89
C SER A 102 1.30 13.85 -21.37
N ASN A 103 1.81 12.70 -20.90
CA ASN A 103 1.88 12.35 -19.49
C ASN A 103 3.28 12.48 -18.86
N GLY A 104 4.30 12.81 -19.66
CA GLY A 104 5.55 13.40 -19.21
C GLY A 104 5.81 14.72 -19.95
N VAL A 105 6.29 15.75 -19.25
CA VAL A 105 6.65 17.06 -19.82
C VAL A 105 7.91 17.57 -19.12
N VAL A 106 8.89 18.02 -19.89
CA VAL A 106 10.13 18.66 -19.42
C VAL A 106 10.30 19.97 -20.19
N PRO A 107 10.03 21.13 -19.58
CA PRO A 107 10.37 22.43 -20.14
C PRO A 107 11.87 22.53 -20.40
N LEU A 108 12.26 23.06 -21.55
CA LEU A 108 13.66 23.32 -21.90
C LEU A 108 14.00 24.79 -21.67
N ALA A 109 15.28 25.09 -21.49
CA ALA A 109 15.79 26.43 -21.28
C ALA A 109 17.22 26.59 -21.82
N GLY A 110 17.64 27.84 -22.06
CA GLY A 110 18.98 28.13 -22.58
C GLY A 110 19.09 27.84 -24.09
N SER A 111 20.26 27.37 -24.55
CA SER A 111 20.53 27.20 -25.98
C SER A 111 21.48 26.06 -26.30
N ILE A 112 21.25 25.38 -27.43
CA ILE A 112 22.18 24.42 -28.01
C ILE A 112 23.18 25.18 -28.91
N PRO A 113 24.50 25.00 -28.76
CA PRO A 113 25.50 25.55 -29.69
C PRO A 113 25.30 25.07 -31.14
N ALA A 114 25.96 25.73 -32.09
CA ALA A 114 26.05 25.26 -33.48
C ALA A 114 26.65 23.84 -33.54
N HIS A 115 26.06 22.93 -34.33
CA HIS A 115 26.46 21.51 -34.39
C HIS A 115 26.58 20.84 -33.01
N GLY A 116 25.71 21.22 -32.07
CA GLY A 116 25.81 20.82 -30.67
C GLY A 116 24.65 19.96 -30.16
N TYR A 117 24.84 19.43 -28.95
CA TYR A 117 23.95 18.50 -28.27
C TYR A 117 23.37 19.09 -26.97
N TYR A 118 22.24 18.55 -26.51
CA TYR A 118 21.58 18.91 -25.25
C TYR A 118 20.93 17.68 -24.63
N LEU A 119 21.29 17.36 -23.39
CA LEU A 119 20.89 16.10 -22.73
C LEU A 119 19.70 16.31 -21.79
N VAL A 120 18.58 15.65 -22.08
CA VAL A 120 17.38 15.61 -21.23
C VAL A 120 17.33 14.28 -20.47
N GLN A 121 17.60 14.32 -19.17
CA GLN A 121 17.49 13.15 -18.30
C GLN A 121 16.03 12.90 -17.89
N GLY A 122 15.59 11.66 -18.13
CA GLY A 122 14.32 11.13 -17.68
C GLY A 122 14.42 10.25 -16.43
N GLY A 123 13.31 9.58 -16.12
CA GLY A 123 13.21 8.60 -15.03
C GLY A 123 13.99 7.31 -15.28
N SER A 124 13.82 6.36 -14.37
CA SER A 124 14.52 5.08 -14.37
C SER A 124 13.57 3.91 -14.06
N ASN A 125 13.93 2.72 -14.54
CA ASN A 125 13.30 1.46 -14.19
C ASN A 125 13.99 0.73 -12.99
N GLY A 126 15.10 1.25 -12.45
CA GLY A 126 15.90 0.57 -11.42
C GLY A 126 17.27 1.23 -11.17
N ALA A 127 18.27 0.44 -10.79
CA ALA A 127 19.62 0.93 -10.44
C ALA A 127 20.73 0.50 -11.41
N ASN A 128 20.40 -0.20 -12.50
CA ASN A 128 21.39 -0.76 -13.43
C ASN A 128 21.94 0.30 -14.41
N GLY A 129 23.23 0.23 -14.72
CA GLY A 129 23.91 1.11 -15.66
C GLY A 129 24.58 2.32 -15.01
N ALA A 130 25.49 2.96 -15.75
CA ALA A 130 26.30 4.09 -15.29
C ALA A 130 25.47 5.38 -15.10
N ALA A 131 25.97 6.31 -14.29
CA ALA A 131 25.41 7.65 -14.25
C ALA A 131 25.55 8.34 -15.62
N LEU A 132 24.55 9.13 -16.01
CA LEU A 132 24.66 10.01 -17.18
C LEU A 132 25.69 11.13 -16.89
N PRO A 133 26.32 11.70 -17.94
CA PRO A 133 26.90 13.04 -17.84
C PRO A 133 25.87 14.04 -17.32
N ALA A 134 26.32 15.08 -16.61
CA ALA A 134 25.43 16.06 -15.97
C ALA A 134 24.45 16.67 -17.00
N ALA A 135 23.18 16.29 -16.92
CA ALA A 135 22.17 16.65 -17.91
C ALA A 135 21.84 18.15 -17.91
N ASP A 136 21.47 18.67 -19.07
CA ASP A 136 21.10 20.07 -19.26
C ASP A 136 19.65 20.33 -18.80
N ALA A 137 18.78 19.32 -18.89
CA ALA A 137 17.46 19.31 -18.26
C ALA A 137 17.17 17.98 -17.54
N THR A 138 16.35 18.05 -16.49
CA THR A 138 15.83 16.87 -15.76
C THR A 138 14.32 17.02 -15.57
N GLY A 139 13.55 15.93 -15.59
CA GLY A 139 12.12 16.02 -15.32
C GLY A 139 11.32 14.72 -15.45
N GLY A 140 9.99 14.85 -15.48
CA GLY A 140 9.03 13.73 -15.44
C GLY A 140 8.91 12.89 -16.71
N LEU A 141 9.99 12.77 -17.49
CA LEU A 141 10.02 12.00 -18.74
C LEU A 141 10.30 10.53 -18.43
N ASN A 142 9.32 9.64 -18.54
CA ASN A 142 9.52 8.21 -18.25
C ASN A 142 9.04 7.30 -19.40
N PRO A 143 9.78 7.25 -20.52
CA PRO A 143 9.36 6.53 -21.70
C PRO A 143 9.41 5.00 -21.52
N SER A 144 8.58 4.28 -22.27
CA SER A 144 8.59 2.80 -22.31
C SER A 144 9.73 2.28 -23.19
N GLY A 145 10.39 1.20 -22.78
CA GLY A 145 11.52 0.61 -23.53
C GLY A 145 11.18 0.00 -24.89
N SER A 146 9.90 -0.19 -25.25
CA SER A 146 9.50 -0.89 -26.48
C SER A 146 8.47 -0.19 -27.37
N ALA A 147 7.70 0.77 -26.87
CA ALA A 147 6.75 1.53 -27.70
C ALA A 147 6.28 2.83 -27.02
N GLY A 148 6.20 3.93 -27.77
CA GLY A 148 5.74 5.21 -27.26
C GLY A 148 5.93 6.37 -28.23
N THR A 149 5.64 7.57 -27.74
CA THR A 149 5.79 8.82 -28.49
C THR A 149 6.60 9.81 -27.66
N ILE A 150 7.70 10.33 -28.21
CA ILE A 150 8.51 11.41 -27.64
C ILE A 150 8.44 12.59 -28.60
N ALA A 151 8.13 13.79 -28.12
CA ALA A 151 7.92 14.96 -28.96
C ALA A 151 8.66 16.19 -28.43
N LEU A 152 9.41 16.87 -29.30
CA LEU A 152 9.93 18.22 -29.08
C LEU A 152 8.87 19.22 -29.59
N VAL A 153 8.37 20.10 -28.72
CA VAL A 153 7.18 20.91 -29.02
C VAL A 153 7.33 22.37 -28.61
N LYS A 154 6.60 23.24 -29.31
CA LYS A 154 6.46 24.67 -29.01
C LYS A 154 5.48 24.83 -27.84
N GLY A 155 5.93 25.46 -26.76
CA GLY A 155 5.20 25.57 -25.50
C GLY A 155 5.65 24.55 -24.44
N THR A 156 5.32 24.86 -23.18
CA THR A 156 5.70 24.08 -21.98
C THR A 156 4.50 23.39 -21.30
N THR A 157 3.33 23.42 -21.94
CA THR A 157 2.09 22.76 -21.47
C THR A 157 1.92 21.42 -22.18
N ALA A 158 1.42 20.39 -21.49
CA ALA A 158 1.13 19.09 -22.08
C ALA A 158 0.19 19.22 -23.30
N ILE A 159 0.65 18.80 -24.48
CA ILE A 159 -0.13 18.86 -25.72
C ILE A 159 -0.90 17.56 -25.97
N THR A 160 -2.00 17.64 -26.72
CA THR A 160 -2.77 16.47 -27.19
C THR A 160 -2.57 16.31 -28.69
N LEU A 161 -1.70 15.39 -29.08
CA LEU A 161 -1.46 15.06 -30.50
C LEU A 161 -2.56 14.15 -31.06
N PRO A 162 -2.92 14.26 -32.35
CA PRO A 162 -3.83 13.32 -33.01
C PRO A 162 -3.17 11.94 -33.16
N THR A 163 -3.92 10.96 -33.67
CA THR A 163 -3.42 9.62 -34.02
C THR A 163 -3.15 9.52 -35.52
N GLY A 164 -2.06 8.87 -35.91
CA GLY A 164 -1.55 8.78 -37.27
C GLY A 164 -0.25 9.56 -37.43
N SER A 165 0.06 9.96 -38.67
CA SER A 165 1.19 10.85 -38.93
C SER A 165 0.88 12.28 -38.48
N VAL A 166 1.84 12.94 -37.83
CA VAL A 166 1.78 14.37 -37.45
C VAL A 166 2.70 15.27 -38.27
N THR A 167 3.35 14.72 -39.31
CA THR A 167 4.13 15.44 -40.33
C THR A 167 3.49 16.80 -40.66
N GLY A 168 4.17 17.90 -40.32
CA GLY A 168 3.70 19.26 -40.56
C GLY A 168 2.78 19.89 -39.50
N ASP A 169 2.57 19.28 -38.32
CA ASP A 169 1.85 19.95 -37.20
C ASP A 169 2.61 21.19 -36.72
N ALA A 170 1.97 22.35 -36.76
CA ALA A 170 2.59 23.63 -36.45
C ALA A 170 3.14 23.76 -35.02
N ASN A 171 2.72 22.90 -34.08
CA ASN A 171 3.15 22.91 -32.67
C ASN A 171 4.31 21.94 -32.39
N VAL A 172 4.50 20.94 -33.24
CA VAL A 172 5.66 20.02 -33.20
C VAL A 172 6.90 20.72 -33.76
N ILE A 173 8.07 20.26 -33.34
CA ILE A 173 9.39 20.64 -33.86
C ILE A 173 10.08 19.40 -34.44
N ASP A 174 9.99 18.28 -33.72
CA ASP A 174 10.43 16.92 -34.09
C ASP A 174 9.63 15.92 -33.22
N LEU A 175 9.24 14.75 -33.74
CA LEU A 175 8.54 13.72 -32.97
C LEU A 175 9.04 12.31 -33.30
N LEU A 176 9.64 11.65 -32.31
CA LEU A 176 9.95 10.22 -32.35
C LEU A 176 8.75 9.37 -31.89
N GLY A 177 7.97 8.88 -32.85
CA GLY A 177 7.04 7.77 -32.63
C GLY A 177 7.76 6.43 -32.86
N TYR A 178 7.71 5.50 -31.91
CA TYR A 178 8.47 4.25 -31.97
C TYR A 178 7.67 3.03 -31.52
N GLY A 179 8.01 1.86 -32.09
CA GLY A 179 7.35 0.59 -31.82
C GLY A 179 5.89 0.60 -32.26
N THR A 180 4.96 0.26 -31.35
CA THR A 180 3.51 0.27 -31.62
C THR A 180 2.85 1.64 -31.43
N SER A 181 3.60 2.74 -31.56
CA SER A 181 3.08 4.10 -31.39
C SER A 181 1.94 4.42 -32.35
N ASN A 182 0.81 4.90 -31.81
CA ASN A 182 -0.32 5.42 -32.57
C ASN A 182 -0.09 6.82 -33.17
N THR A 183 1.10 7.41 -32.92
CA THR A 183 1.50 8.77 -33.29
C THR A 183 2.96 8.76 -33.73
N PHE A 184 3.27 9.31 -34.90
CA PHE A 184 4.60 9.27 -35.51
C PHE A 184 4.71 10.37 -36.57
N GLU A 185 5.89 10.57 -37.14
CA GLU A 185 6.09 11.28 -38.41
C GLU A 185 6.35 10.22 -39.48
N GLY A 186 5.59 10.27 -40.58
CA GLY A 186 5.65 9.33 -41.71
C GLY A 186 5.20 7.90 -41.35
N ALA A 187 6.06 7.18 -40.64
CA ALA A 187 5.83 5.86 -40.04
C ALA A 187 6.70 5.68 -38.79
N ALA A 188 6.20 4.98 -37.76
CA ALA A 188 6.90 4.80 -36.49
C ALA A 188 8.22 4.00 -36.62
N ALA A 189 9.24 4.43 -35.87
CA ALA A 189 10.56 3.82 -35.81
C ALA A 189 10.56 2.39 -35.24
N GLY A 190 11.52 1.58 -35.68
CA GLY A 190 11.85 0.32 -35.02
C GLY A 190 12.32 0.57 -33.59
N ALA A 191 11.85 -0.26 -32.65
CA ALA A 191 12.11 -0.10 -31.22
C ALA A 191 12.80 -1.34 -30.63
N PRO A 192 13.49 -1.23 -29.48
CA PRO A 192 13.99 -2.40 -28.76
C PRO A 192 12.85 -3.35 -28.39
N ALA A 193 13.13 -4.66 -28.35
CA ALA A 193 12.13 -5.67 -28.05
C ALA A 193 11.54 -5.56 -26.62
N GLY A 194 12.21 -4.83 -25.72
CA GLY A 194 11.80 -4.59 -24.35
C GLY A 194 12.87 -3.85 -23.54
N ASN A 195 12.56 -3.56 -22.27
CA ASN A 195 13.50 -2.90 -21.34
C ASN A 195 14.85 -3.63 -21.16
N THR A 196 14.96 -4.91 -21.52
CA THR A 196 16.21 -5.71 -21.46
C THR A 196 16.88 -5.87 -22.82
N ASP A 197 16.30 -5.33 -23.89
CA ASP A 197 16.98 -5.16 -25.18
C ASP A 197 17.69 -3.80 -25.14
N VAL A 198 18.97 -3.82 -24.82
CA VAL A 198 19.71 -2.61 -24.43
C VAL A 198 20.27 -1.94 -25.69
N LYS A 199 19.44 -1.09 -26.28
CA LYS A 199 19.74 -0.25 -27.44
C LYS A 199 19.09 1.12 -27.29
N SER A 200 19.65 2.12 -27.94
CA SER A 200 19.03 3.44 -28.15
C SER A 200 18.54 3.58 -29.59
N LEU A 201 17.53 4.43 -29.81
CA LEU A 201 17.14 4.89 -31.14
C LEU A 201 18.01 6.09 -31.49
N ASN A 202 18.71 6.04 -32.63
CA ASN A 202 19.71 7.03 -33.03
C ASN A 202 19.39 7.57 -34.43
N ARG A 203 19.41 8.90 -34.57
CA ARG A 203 19.26 9.63 -35.82
C ARG A 203 20.64 9.85 -36.45
N ALA A 204 20.78 9.61 -37.75
CA ALA A 204 22.08 9.73 -38.41
C ALA A 204 22.42 11.19 -38.75
N GLN A 205 23.47 11.77 -38.13
CA GLN A 205 23.98 13.11 -38.43
C GLN A 205 22.92 14.24 -38.37
N GLY A 206 21.91 14.09 -37.51
CA GLY A 206 20.80 15.03 -37.40
C GLY A 206 19.86 15.08 -38.61
N ALA A 207 19.95 14.14 -39.56
CA ALA A 207 19.08 14.09 -40.73
C ALA A 207 17.60 13.91 -40.33
N ASP A 208 16.72 14.61 -41.02
CA ASP A 208 15.28 14.61 -40.77
C ASP A 208 14.53 14.47 -42.10
N SER A 209 13.63 13.49 -42.21
CA SER A 209 12.77 13.30 -43.38
C SER A 209 11.28 13.30 -43.06
N ASP A 210 10.89 13.73 -41.85
CA ASP A 210 9.55 13.53 -41.25
C ASP A 210 9.11 12.05 -41.34
N ALA A 211 10.04 11.09 -41.18
CA ALA A 211 9.77 9.67 -41.33
C ALA A 211 10.58 8.84 -40.34
N ASN A 212 10.07 8.65 -39.12
CA ASN A 212 10.85 8.07 -38.01
C ASN A 212 11.43 6.68 -38.33
N ALA A 213 10.74 5.88 -39.14
CA ALA A 213 11.19 4.58 -39.64
C ALA A 213 12.39 4.61 -40.63
N ALA A 214 12.66 5.76 -41.23
CA ALA A 214 13.85 6.02 -42.06
C ALA A 214 14.94 6.77 -41.28
N ASP A 215 14.54 7.68 -40.39
CA ASP A 215 15.46 8.57 -39.68
C ASP A 215 16.17 7.88 -38.49
N PHE A 216 15.53 6.92 -37.81
CA PHE A 216 16.06 6.29 -36.59
C PHE A 216 16.44 4.81 -36.74
N ALA A 217 17.66 4.46 -36.35
CA ALA A 217 18.17 3.10 -36.25
C ALA A 217 18.48 2.69 -34.80
N LEU A 218 18.47 1.39 -34.51
CA LEU A 218 18.82 0.85 -33.19
C LEU A 218 20.33 0.65 -33.04
N SER A 219 20.95 1.32 -32.07
CA SER A 219 22.38 1.17 -31.74
C SER A 219 22.58 0.49 -30.39
N ALA A 220 23.60 -0.37 -30.30
CA ALA A 220 24.11 -0.87 -29.01
C ALA A 220 25.16 0.07 -28.39
N THR A 221 25.74 0.97 -29.19
CA THR A 221 26.59 2.08 -28.74
C THR A 221 25.69 3.23 -28.34
N ILE A 222 25.75 3.67 -27.08
CA ILE A 222 24.84 4.64 -26.46
C ILE A 222 25.69 5.79 -25.91
N THR A 223 25.46 7.03 -26.36
CA THR A 223 26.47 8.11 -26.32
C THR A 223 25.92 9.47 -25.84
N PRO A 224 25.35 9.55 -24.61
CA PRO A 224 24.71 10.77 -24.11
C PRO A 224 25.68 11.96 -24.03
N THR A 225 25.41 13.01 -24.81
CA THR A 225 26.21 14.23 -24.90
C THR A 225 25.41 15.45 -24.44
N ASN A 226 25.98 16.23 -23.52
CA ASN A 226 25.39 17.46 -22.99
C ASN A 226 26.02 18.71 -23.63
N THR A 227 25.45 19.90 -23.38
CA THR A 227 25.96 21.16 -23.95
C THR A 227 27.42 21.50 -23.58
N LYS A 228 27.97 20.83 -22.55
CA LYS A 228 29.30 21.12 -21.97
C LYS A 228 30.41 20.23 -22.54
N ASN A 229 30.08 19.01 -22.96
CA ASN A 229 31.02 18.06 -23.56
C ASN A 229 31.15 18.24 -25.09
N ASN A 230 30.62 19.36 -25.60
CA ASN A 230 30.31 19.62 -26.99
C ASN A 230 31.52 20.03 -27.85
N GLY A 231 32.65 19.32 -27.75
CA GLY A 231 33.94 19.85 -28.19
C GLY A 231 35.10 18.88 -28.40
N THR A 232 34.86 17.63 -28.75
CA THR A 232 35.91 16.72 -29.26
C THR A 232 35.81 16.56 -30.78
N ASP A 233 36.71 17.24 -31.48
CA ASP A 233 36.86 17.27 -32.95
C ASP A 233 37.18 15.86 -33.53
N PRO A 234 36.54 15.41 -34.64
CA PRO A 234 36.74 14.07 -35.17
C PRO A 234 38.07 13.92 -35.93
N GLY A 235 39.09 13.39 -35.23
CA GLY A 235 40.37 12.97 -35.82
C GLY A 235 40.24 11.81 -36.83
N PRO A 236 41.22 11.64 -37.74
CA PRO A 236 41.02 10.95 -39.02
C PRO A 236 41.09 9.41 -39.01
N GLU A 237 40.65 8.83 -40.14
CA GLU A 237 40.71 7.42 -40.55
C GLU A 237 42.15 6.83 -40.66
N PRO A 238 42.33 5.51 -40.83
CA PRO A 238 43.16 4.74 -39.90
C PRO A 238 44.56 4.39 -40.42
N THR A 239 45.46 4.07 -39.48
CA THR A 239 46.72 3.33 -39.74
C THR A 239 47.07 2.46 -38.50
N PRO A 240 47.99 1.48 -38.59
CA PRO A 240 47.71 0.14 -38.10
C PRO A 240 47.90 -0.09 -36.60
N THR A 241 47.12 -1.08 -36.12
CA THR A 241 47.12 -1.75 -34.81
C THR A 241 48.32 -1.45 -33.87
N PRO A 242 48.15 -0.55 -32.88
CA PRO A 242 49.02 -0.55 -31.71
C PRO A 242 48.76 -1.79 -30.84
N THR A 243 49.83 -2.35 -30.27
CA THR A 243 49.80 -3.41 -29.25
C THR A 243 48.94 -2.99 -28.06
N PRO A 244 48.16 -3.90 -27.42
CA PRO A 244 47.35 -3.54 -26.25
C PRO A 244 48.22 -2.94 -25.14
N THR A 245 47.99 -1.66 -24.85
CA THR A 245 48.40 -1.05 -23.59
C THR A 245 47.50 -1.64 -22.50
N PRO A 246 48.03 -2.08 -21.34
CA PRO A 246 47.20 -2.66 -20.30
C PRO A 246 46.18 -1.62 -19.81
N THR A 247 44.91 -2.02 -19.77
CA THR A 247 43.87 -1.31 -19.04
C THR A 247 44.34 -1.12 -17.59
N ASP A 248 44.13 0.08 -17.02
CA ASP A 248 44.42 0.32 -15.61
C ASP A 248 43.75 -0.75 -14.76
N THR A 249 44.56 -1.49 -13.99
CA THR A 249 44.05 -2.44 -12.99
C THR A 249 43.14 -1.68 -12.04
N PRO A 250 41.86 -2.06 -11.90
CA PRO A 250 40.98 -1.41 -10.94
C PRO A 250 41.62 -1.42 -9.55
N ALA A 251 41.53 -0.30 -8.83
CA ALA A 251 42.01 -0.22 -7.46
C ALA A 251 41.44 -1.41 -6.65
N PRO A 252 42.26 -2.16 -5.88
CA PRO A 252 41.80 -3.36 -5.21
C PRO A 252 40.56 -3.07 -4.36
N VAL A 253 39.46 -3.77 -4.64
CA VAL A 253 38.24 -3.67 -3.82
C VAL A 253 38.60 -4.10 -2.40
N GLU A 254 38.34 -3.24 -1.42
CA GLU A 254 38.71 -3.53 -0.05
C GLU A 254 37.86 -4.69 0.50
N THR A 255 38.54 -5.72 1.02
CA THR A 255 37.89 -6.75 1.82
C THR A 255 37.51 -6.18 3.18
N LYS A 256 36.25 -6.36 3.58
CA LYS A 256 35.70 -5.96 4.88
C LYS A 256 35.10 -7.16 5.60
N SER A 257 35.07 -7.12 6.92
CA SER A 257 34.17 -7.95 7.71
C SER A 257 32.72 -7.51 7.49
N ILE A 258 31.76 -8.41 7.65
CA ILE A 258 30.34 -8.06 7.53
C ILE A 258 29.93 -7.04 8.62
N ALA A 259 30.55 -7.12 9.81
CA ALA A 259 30.35 -6.17 10.90
C ALA A 259 30.86 -4.74 10.60
N GLU A 260 31.93 -4.58 9.81
CA GLU A 260 32.33 -3.26 9.30
C GLU A 260 31.30 -2.74 8.28
N VAL A 261 30.79 -3.62 7.40
CA VAL A 261 29.81 -3.25 6.38
C VAL A 261 28.47 -2.84 7.01
N GLN A 262 28.00 -3.55 8.03
CA GLN A 262 26.80 -3.19 8.79
C GLN A 262 27.04 -1.94 9.66
N GLY A 263 28.16 -1.86 10.37
CA GLY A 263 28.43 -0.77 11.31
C GLY A 263 27.63 -0.89 12.59
N THR A 264 27.28 0.25 13.22
CA THR A 264 26.63 0.31 14.55
C THR A 264 25.40 1.24 14.56
N THR A 265 24.82 1.46 13.38
CA THR A 265 23.70 2.37 13.09
C THR A 265 22.70 1.68 12.17
N ASP A 266 21.49 2.23 12.05
CA ASP A 266 20.41 1.79 11.15
C ASP A 266 20.65 2.15 9.66
N VAL A 267 21.91 2.41 9.31
CA VAL A 267 22.44 2.69 7.96
C VAL A 267 23.90 2.26 7.92
N SER A 268 24.29 1.55 6.88
CA SER A 268 25.67 1.11 6.63
C SER A 268 26.62 2.30 6.36
N PRO A 269 27.83 2.33 6.96
CA PRO A 269 28.87 3.31 6.62
C PRO A 269 29.49 3.07 5.23
N PHE A 270 29.10 1.99 4.53
CA PHE A 270 29.59 1.61 3.20
C PHE A 270 28.54 1.77 2.09
N VAL A 271 27.38 2.38 2.35
CA VAL A 271 26.36 2.68 1.31
C VAL A 271 26.99 3.32 0.08
N ASP A 272 26.54 2.87 -1.09
CA ASP A 272 27.02 3.19 -2.43
C ASP A 272 28.45 2.71 -2.79
N GLN A 273 29.22 2.17 -1.85
CA GLN A 273 30.55 1.61 -2.11
C GLN A 273 30.47 0.14 -2.57
N THR A 274 31.46 -0.28 -3.37
CA THR A 274 31.70 -1.70 -3.68
C THR A 274 32.72 -2.25 -2.69
N VAL A 275 32.40 -3.36 -2.03
CA VAL A 275 33.27 -4.06 -1.06
C VAL A 275 33.33 -5.54 -1.39
N THR A 276 34.31 -6.25 -0.81
CA THR A 276 34.32 -7.72 -0.76
C THR A 276 34.10 -8.19 0.67
N VAL A 277 33.17 -9.10 0.90
CA VAL A 277 32.93 -9.74 2.21
C VAL A 277 33.06 -11.25 2.10
N GLN A 278 33.33 -11.91 3.23
CA GLN A 278 33.27 -13.38 3.35
C GLN A 278 32.31 -13.79 4.46
N GLY A 279 31.47 -14.79 4.17
CA GLY A 279 30.49 -15.31 5.11
C GLY A 279 29.95 -16.67 4.69
N VAL A 280 29.44 -17.43 5.65
CA VAL A 280 28.76 -18.70 5.41
C VAL A 280 27.30 -18.43 5.08
N VAL A 281 26.76 -19.08 4.03
CA VAL A 281 25.34 -18.99 3.66
C VAL A 281 24.46 -19.57 4.77
N THR A 282 23.69 -18.72 5.46
CA THR A 282 22.81 -19.08 6.58
C THR A 282 21.37 -19.35 6.13
N GLY A 283 20.86 -18.60 5.14
CA GLY A 283 19.52 -18.76 4.57
C GLY A 283 19.47 -18.54 3.06
N ASP A 284 18.50 -19.16 2.37
CA ASP A 284 18.38 -19.15 0.90
C ASP A 284 16.97 -18.79 0.43
N TYR A 285 16.86 -17.61 -0.18
CA TYR A 285 15.63 -17.01 -0.70
C TYR A 285 15.73 -16.71 -2.20
N ARG A 286 16.48 -17.54 -2.95
CA ARG A 286 16.43 -17.56 -4.42
C ARG A 286 15.04 -18.01 -4.90
N THR A 287 14.42 -18.95 -4.19
CA THR A 287 12.97 -19.20 -4.18
C THR A 287 12.29 -18.27 -3.16
N GLY A 288 10.97 -18.12 -3.16
CA GLY A 288 10.29 -17.18 -2.25
C GLY A 288 10.09 -15.77 -2.84
N GLY A 289 11.01 -15.35 -3.73
CA GLY A 289 10.91 -14.08 -4.46
C GLY A 289 11.61 -12.90 -3.78
N TYR A 290 12.37 -13.13 -2.71
CA TYR A 290 13.34 -12.15 -2.18
C TYR A 290 14.62 -12.10 -3.05
N LYS A 291 14.89 -13.17 -3.83
CA LYS A 291 15.96 -13.25 -4.85
C LYS A 291 17.37 -13.07 -4.28
N GLY A 292 17.66 -13.70 -3.15
CA GLY A 292 18.96 -13.56 -2.50
C GLY A 292 19.25 -14.67 -1.49
N VAL A 293 20.38 -14.56 -0.81
CA VAL A 293 20.79 -15.44 0.29
C VAL A 293 21.28 -14.58 1.46
N THR A 294 21.11 -15.00 2.70
CA THR A 294 21.85 -14.38 3.82
C THR A 294 23.17 -15.10 4.03
N ILE A 295 24.22 -14.31 4.31
CA ILE A 295 25.54 -14.82 4.71
C ILE A 295 25.90 -14.25 6.08
N GLN A 296 26.64 -15.00 6.89
CA GLN A 296 27.11 -14.57 8.20
C GLN A 296 28.60 -14.92 8.41
N THR A 297 29.35 -14.03 9.06
CA THR A 297 30.80 -14.16 9.26
C THR A 297 31.17 -15.51 9.90
N GLN A 298 32.12 -16.24 9.31
CA GLN A 298 32.50 -17.58 9.79
C GLN A 298 33.09 -17.52 11.22
N GLY A 299 32.75 -18.48 12.07
CA GLY A 299 33.22 -18.54 13.48
C GLY A 299 32.45 -17.64 14.45
N THR A 300 31.54 -16.79 13.95
CA THR A 300 30.52 -16.12 14.77
C THR A 300 29.34 -17.06 15.04
N GLY A 301 28.39 -16.62 15.85
CA GLY A 301 27.25 -17.42 16.28
C GLY A 301 27.29 -17.78 17.77
N GLY A 302 26.15 -18.13 18.36
CA GLY A 302 26.05 -18.32 19.81
C GLY A 302 26.62 -17.12 20.60
N GLU A 303 27.68 -17.34 21.36
CA GLU A 303 28.37 -16.33 22.18
C GLU A 303 29.44 -15.51 21.41
N THR A 304 29.87 -15.92 20.21
CA THR A 304 31.00 -15.29 19.47
C THR A 304 30.56 -14.24 18.44
N LYS A 305 29.46 -13.54 18.73
CA LYS A 305 28.93 -12.43 17.92
C LYS A 305 29.72 -11.12 18.15
N THR A 306 29.88 -10.30 17.10
CA THR A 306 30.45 -8.95 17.23
C THR A 306 29.55 -8.03 18.07
N ALA A 307 30.14 -7.29 19.01
CA ALA A 307 29.40 -6.36 19.87
C ALA A 307 28.97 -5.09 19.12
N GLY A 308 27.69 -4.70 19.23
CA GLY A 308 27.15 -3.46 18.65
C GLY A 308 26.89 -3.48 17.14
N ALA A 309 27.48 -4.40 16.39
CA ALA A 309 27.29 -4.60 14.95
C ALA A 309 26.67 -5.97 14.65
N SER A 310 26.15 -6.16 13.43
CA SER A 310 25.71 -7.46 12.94
C SER A 310 26.81 -8.18 12.16
N ASP A 311 26.94 -9.49 12.36
CA ASP A 311 27.84 -10.35 11.57
C ASP A 311 27.18 -10.91 10.30
N GLY A 312 25.89 -10.59 10.07
CA GLY A 312 25.08 -11.08 8.95
C GLY A 312 24.73 -9.99 7.93
N ILE A 313 24.54 -10.37 6.65
CA ILE A 313 24.11 -9.46 5.57
C ILE A 313 23.31 -10.21 4.51
N PHE A 314 22.34 -9.53 3.90
CA PHE A 314 21.61 -10.05 2.75
C PHE A 314 22.37 -9.81 1.44
N VAL A 315 22.55 -10.88 0.66
CA VAL A 315 23.14 -10.84 -0.69
C VAL A 315 22.01 -10.85 -1.70
N TYR A 316 21.70 -9.69 -2.29
CA TYR A 316 20.65 -9.58 -3.30
C TYR A 316 21.18 -9.99 -4.67
N LEU A 317 20.79 -11.20 -5.10
CA LEU A 317 21.26 -11.84 -6.34
C LEU A 317 20.42 -11.44 -7.56
N ASN A 318 19.17 -10.97 -7.36
CA ASN A 318 18.19 -10.60 -8.39
C ASN A 318 17.80 -11.72 -9.39
N ALA A 319 18.71 -12.03 -10.32
CA ALA A 319 18.59 -13.05 -11.36
C ALA A 319 19.88 -13.88 -11.50
N LEU A 320 20.92 -13.57 -10.73
CA LEU A 320 22.13 -14.37 -10.61
C LEU A 320 21.79 -15.66 -9.84
N ALA A 321 22.22 -16.80 -10.39
CA ALA A 321 22.08 -18.11 -9.77
C ALA A 321 23.46 -18.76 -9.53
N PRO A 322 24.29 -18.19 -8.63
CA PRO A 322 25.59 -18.79 -8.29
C PRO A 322 25.38 -20.15 -7.61
N ALA A 323 26.32 -21.08 -7.85
CA ALA A 323 26.25 -22.46 -7.40
C ALA A 323 26.65 -22.62 -5.92
N VAL A 324 25.91 -21.94 -5.04
CA VAL A 324 26.08 -21.94 -3.58
C VAL A 324 24.97 -22.72 -2.88
N ALA A 325 25.28 -23.33 -1.74
CA ALA A 325 24.35 -23.99 -0.82
C ALA A 325 24.47 -23.43 0.61
N ARG A 326 23.44 -23.66 1.45
CA ARG A 326 23.51 -23.35 2.89
C ARG A 326 24.67 -24.10 3.53
N GLY A 327 25.47 -23.39 4.33
CA GLY A 327 26.69 -23.94 4.95
C GLY A 327 27.96 -23.80 4.11
N ASP A 328 27.91 -23.28 2.87
CA ASP A 328 29.11 -22.91 2.12
C ASP A 328 29.67 -21.58 2.61
N LEU A 329 30.99 -21.49 2.79
CA LEU A 329 31.71 -20.22 2.92
C LEU A 329 31.88 -19.61 1.53
N VAL A 330 31.36 -18.40 1.34
CA VAL A 330 31.42 -17.66 0.08
C VAL A 330 32.15 -16.33 0.24
N SER A 331 32.82 -15.89 -0.82
CA SER A 331 33.32 -14.53 -0.98
C SER A 331 32.38 -13.81 -1.95
N VAL A 332 31.86 -12.67 -1.51
CA VAL A 332 30.90 -11.84 -2.27
C VAL A 332 31.50 -10.46 -2.46
N THR A 333 31.73 -10.08 -3.71
CA THR A 333 32.04 -8.71 -4.12
C THR A 333 30.73 -8.05 -4.56
N GLY A 334 30.47 -6.80 -4.15
CA GLY A 334 29.25 -6.13 -4.58
C GLY A 334 29.04 -4.76 -3.98
N LYS A 335 28.06 -4.04 -4.52
CA LYS A 335 27.69 -2.70 -4.06
C LYS A 335 26.77 -2.80 -2.83
N VAL A 336 27.09 -2.05 -1.78
CA VAL A 336 26.28 -1.97 -0.55
C VAL A 336 25.17 -0.92 -0.73
N SER A 337 23.98 -1.22 -0.22
CA SER A 337 22.80 -0.36 -0.33
C SER A 337 21.77 -0.66 0.77
N GLU A 338 21.02 0.37 1.19
CA GLU A 338 19.80 0.17 1.97
C GLU A 338 18.61 -0.14 1.06
N TYR A 339 17.80 -1.14 1.42
CA TYR A 339 16.56 -1.47 0.73
C TYR A 339 15.43 -1.70 1.74
N PHE A 340 14.43 -0.81 1.74
CA PHE A 340 13.37 -0.74 2.77
C PHE A 340 13.86 -0.68 4.23
N GLY A 341 15.09 -0.18 4.45
CA GLY A 341 15.74 -0.13 5.78
C GLY A 341 16.49 -1.40 6.16
N GLN A 342 16.86 -2.24 5.19
CA GLN A 342 17.76 -3.39 5.36
C GLN A 342 19.06 -3.14 4.58
N THR A 343 20.20 -3.36 5.22
CA THR A 343 21.51 -3.35 4.57
C THR A 343 21.69 -4.63 3.74
N GLN A 344 22.02 -4.44 2.46
CA GLN A 344 22.23 -5.54 1.52
C GLN A 344 23.42 -5.25 0.58
N ILE A 345 24.10 -6.33 0.15
CA ILE A 345 25.16 -6.30 -0.86
C ILE A 345 24.66 -6.90 -2.18
N THR A 346 24.86 -6.19 -3.29
CA THR A 346 24.45 -6.60 -4.64
C THR A 346 25.67 -6.91 -5.51
N PRO A 347 26.00 -8.19 -5.77
CA PRO A 347 27.00 -8.57 -6.77
C PRO A 347 26.54 -8.21 -8.19
N ALA A 348 27.48 -7.81 -9.05
CA ALA A 348 27.19 -7.39 -10.42
C ALA A 348 27.10 -8.55 -11.41
N SER A 349 27.82 -9.65 -11.15
CA SER A 349 27.94 -10.82 -12.02
C SER A 349 28.01 -12.12 -11.22
N LEU A 350 27.96 -13.27 -11.91
CA LEU A 350 28.20 -14.58 -11.30
C LEU A 350 29.64 -14.75 -10.80
N GLY A 351 30.61 -14.03 -11.37
CA GLY A 351 32.02 -14.10 -10.95
C GLY A 351 32.28 -13.42 -9.60
N ASP A 352 31.38 -12.53 -9.18
CA ASP A 352 31.47 -11.80 -7.91
C ASP A 352 30.98 -12.62 -6.71
N VAL A 353 30.46 -13.84 -6.92
CA VAL A 353 30.05 -14.76 -5.85
C VAL A 353 30.80 -16.09 -6.03
N THR A 354 31.81 -16.30 -5.20
CA THR A 354 32.68 -17.49 -5.27
C THR A 354 32.60 -18.33 -4.01
N VAL A 355 32.57 -19.66 -4.14
CA VAL A 355 32.67 -20.57 -2.99
C VAL A 355 34.13 -20.69 -2.59
N VAL A 356 34.46 -20.24 -1.38
CA VAL A 356 35.80 -20.35 -0.77
C VAL A 356 35.98 -21.71 -0.11
N THR A 357 34.92 -22.24 0.52
CA THR A 357 34.92 -23.60 1.10
C THR A 357 33.49 -24.14 1.10
N ALA A 358 33.24 -25.16 0.28
CA ALA A 358 31.95 -25.86 0.26
C ALA A 358 31.77 -26.65 1.56
N GLY A 359 30.56 -26.65 2.13
CA GLY A 359 30.24 -27.37 3.36
C GLY A 359 31.05 -26.93 4.59
N ALA A 360 31.46 -25.67 4.67
CA ALA A 360 32.19 -25.07 5.79
C ALA A 360 31.44 -25.15 7.15
N GLY A 361 30.11 -25.36 7.11
CA GLY A 361 29.26 -25.56 8.28
C GLY A 361 28.54 -24.29 8.72
N VAL A 362 27.22 -24.38 8.94
CA VAL A 362 26.39 -23.24 9.33
C VAL A 362 26.78 -22.75 10.75
N PRO A 363 26.94 -21.43 10.97
CA PRO A 363 27.09 -20.83 12.30
C PRO A 363 26.03 -21.30 13.30
N GLN A 364 26.38 -21.33 14.60
CA GLN A 364 25.37 -21.56 15.64
C GLN A 364 24.42 -20.36 15.74
N PRO A 365 23.10 -20.54 15.80
CA PRO A 365 22.16 -19.43 15.96
C PRO A 365 22.50 -18.58 17.20
N VAL A 366 22.52 -17.26 17.07
CA VAL A 366 22.73 -16.35 18.21
C VAL A 366 21.44 -16.24 19.01
N ALA A 367 21.52 -16.29 20.34
CA ALA A 367 20.37 -16.01 21.18
C ALA A 367 19.79 -14.60 20.92
N LEU A 368 18.49 -14.52 20.63
CA LEU A 368 17.73 -13.27 20.52
C LEU A 368 16.70 -13.19 21.67
N PRO A 369 17.08 -12.67 22.84
CA PRO A 369 16.18 -12.53 23.97
C PRO A 369 14.97 -11.65 23.67
N ASP A 370 13.83 -11.96 24.27
CA ASP A 370 12.60 -11.17 24.15
C ASP A 370 12.74 -9.72 24.66
N SER A 371 13.84 -9.38 25.35
CA SER A 371 14.20 -8.02 25.73
C SER A 371 14.74 -7.17 24.57
N VAL A 372 15.28 -7.77 23.50
CA VAL A 372 15.86 -7.07 22.35
C VAL A 372 14.74 -6.53 21.46
N ARG A 373 14.57 -5.20 21.44
CA ARG A 373 13.33 -4.52 20.97
C ARG A 373 13.65 -3.27 20.16
N GLY A 374 12.76 -2.91 19.24
CA GLY A 374 12.94 -1.70 18.43
C GLY A 374 14.29 -1.70 17.70
N GLY A 375 15.09 -0.65 17.88
CA GLY A 375 16.42 -0.52 17.27
C GLY A 375 17.51 -1.43 17.87
N ASP A 376 17.31 -2.03 19.05
CA ASP A 376 18.31 -2.93 19.66
C ASP A 376 18.56 -4.18 18.80
N ARG A 377 17.67 -4.45 17.85
CA ARG A 377 17.72 -5.54 16.87
C ARG A 377 18.66 -5.28 15.69
N GLU A 378 19.09 -4.04 15.47
CA GLU A 378 19.97 -3.67 14.36
C GLU A 378 21.29 -4.43 14.39
N ALA A 379 21.85 -4.58 15.60
CA ALA A 379 23.05 -5.39 15.82
C ALA A 379 22.86 -6.89 15.49
N TYR A 380 21.66 -7.36 15.11
CA TYR A 380 21.36 -8.75 14.75
C TYR A 380 20.83 -8.88 13.30
N GLU A 381 20.85 -7.82 12.50
CA GLU A 381 20.22 -7.78 11.17
C GLU A 381 20.85 -8.78 10.19
N ASN A 382 20.03 -9.57 9.49
CA ASN A 382 20.42 -10.69 8.64
C ASN A 382 21.18 -11.85 9.31
N MET A 383 21.30 -11.89 10.64
CA MET A 383 21.91 -13.02 11.36
C MET A 383 20.96 -14.20 11.52
N LEU A 384 21.54 -15.40 11.64
CA LEU A 384 20.85 -16.58 12.14
C LEU A 384 20.69 -16.48 13.66
N VAL A 385 19.45 -16.47 14.13
CA VAL A 385 19.07 -16.27 15.53
C VAL A 385 18.24 -17.42 16.08
N ALA A 386 18.38 -17.69 17.37
CA ALA A 386 17.46 -18.48 18.17
C ALA A 386 16.68 -17.54 19.09
N PRO A 387 15.41 -17.20 18.77
CA PRO A 387 14.57 -16.42 19.66
C PRO A 387 14.42 -17.09 21.03
N SER A 388 14.70 -16.35 22.11
CA SER A 388 14.75 -16.87 23.47
C SER A 388 13.96 -15.98 24.45
N GLY A 389 13.47 -16.57 25.54
CA GLY A 389 12.37 -15.98 26.31
C GLY A 389 11.01 -16.27 25.65
N THR A 390 10.02 -15.42 25.87
CA THR A 390 8.64 -15.65 25.41
C THR A 390 8.33 -14.80 24.17
N TYR A 391 7.76 -15.45 23.15
CA TYR A 391 7.14 -14.76 22.01
C TYR A 391 5.71 -15.23 21.85
N LYS A 392 4.73 -14.32 21.91
CA LYS A 392 3.29 -14.64 21.86
C LYS A 392 2.63 -14.18 20.58
N LEU A 393 1.72 -14.98 20.03
CA LEU A 393 0.94 -14.60 18.86
C LEU A 393 0.03 -13.42 19.19
N ALA A 394 0.20 -12.31 18.48
CA ALA A 394 -0.57 -11.07 18.63
C ALA A 394 -1.61 -10.88 17.51
N SER A 395 -1.40 -11.42 16.32
CA SER A 395 -2.40 -11.43 15.25
C SER A 395 -2.09 -12.41 14.12
N SER A 396 -3.15 -12.99 13.53
CA SER A 396 -3.11 -13.73 12.26
C SER A 396 -3.73 -12.96 11.09
N HIS A 397 -3.88 -11.63 11.20
CA HIS A 397 -4.59 -10.82 10.19
C HIS A 397 -3.96 -10.87 8.79
N GLN A 398 -2.63 -10.92 8.68
CA GLN A 398 -1.92 -10.99 7.39
C GLN A 398 -1.79 -12.42 6.85
N LEU A 399 -1.95 -13.45 7.68
CA LEU A 399 -1.65 -14.86 7.39
C LEU A 399 -2.16 -15.33 6.03
N TYR A 400 -3.47 -15.24 5.78
CA TYR A 400 -4.09 -15.73 4.54
C TYR A 400 -3.77 -14.90 3.29
N ASN A 401 -3.12 -13.74 3.44
CA ASN A 401 -2.73 -12.87 2.34
C ASN A 401 -1.22 -12.94 2.05
N TYR A 402 -0.38 -13.00 3.08
CA TYR A 402 1.07 -12.79 3.00
C TYR A 402 1.91 -13.87 3.70
N GLY A 403 1.31 -14.95 4.24
CA GLY A 403 2.02 -15.92 5.07
C GLY A 403 2.24 -15.44 6.52
N THR A 404 2.34 -14.13 6.73
CA THR A 404 2.82 -13.52 7.98
C THR A 404 1.87 -13.60 9.20
N LEU A 405 2.43 -13.94 10.36
CA LEU A 405 1.87 -13.75 11.70
C LEU A 405 2.51 -12.55 12.41
N TRP A 406 1.79 -11.90 13.33
CA TRP A 406 2.34 -10.84 14.20
C TRP A 406 2.66 -11.41 15.56
N LEU A 407 3.89 -11.24 16.02
CA LEU A 407 4.36 -11.66 17.34
C LEU A 407 4.54 -10.47 18.29
N ASN A 408 4.44 -10.77 19.58
CA ASN A 408 4.73 -9.89 20.71
C ASN A 408 5.92 -10.47 21.48
N ALA A 409 7.01 -9.71 21.62
CA ALA A 409 8.13 -10.08 22.46
C ALA A 409 7.80 -9.87 23.95
N GLY A 410 7.96 -10.93 24.74
CA GLY A 410 7.62 -11.03 26.16
C GLY A 410 6.17 -11.47 26.43
N GLU A 411 5.90 -11.79 27.69
CA GLU A 411 4.61 -12.29 28.21
C GLU A 411 3.36 -11.44 27.92
N ALA A 412 3.54 -10.14 27.65
CA ALA A 412 2.44 -9.19 27.55
C ALA A 412 2.01 -8.98 26.08
N LEU A 413 0.72 -9.20 25.80
CA LEU A 413 0.11 -8.82 24.52
C LEU A 413 -0.09 -7.30 24.42
N ASN A 414 0.23 -6.72 23.27
CA ASN A 414 0.07 -5.30 22.99
C ASN A 414 -1.39 -4.82 23.11
N VAL A 415 -1.66 -3.88 24.01
CA VAL A 415 -2.98 -3.23 24.17
C VAL A 415 -3.06 -1.92 23.40
N LYS A 416 -4.23 -1.58 22.84
CA LYS A 416 -4.41 -0.27 22.18
C LYS A 416 -4.42 0.83 23.24
N ALA A 417 -3.46 1.75 23.16
CA ALA A 417 -3.18 2.75 24.21
C ALA A 417 -4.42 3.49 24.75
N THR A 418 -5.34 3.92 23.87
CA THR A 418 -6.59 4.62 24.24
C THR A 418 -7.58 3.81 25.10
N GLU A 419 -7.35 2.51 25.31
CA GLU A 419 -8.19 1.65 26.16
C GLU A 419 -7.74 1.66 27.64
N VAL A 420 -6.48 2.01 27.88
CA VAL A 420 -5.86 2.10 29.21
C VAL A 420 -5.65 3.54 29.67
N VAL A 421 -5.15 4.42 28.79
CA VAL A 421 -4.87 5.85 29.05
C VAL A 421 -5.69 6.76 28.12
N ARG A 422 -5.51 8.07 28.24
CA ARG A 422 -6.09 9.06 27.30
C ARG A 422 -5.09 9.42 26.20
N PRO A 423 -5.54 9.92 25.04
CA PRO A 423 -4.67 10.49 24.01
C PRO A 423 -3.75 11.60 24.56
N GLY A 424 -2.54 11.70 24.00
CA GLY A 424 -1.41 12.49 24.51
C GLY A 424 -0.23 11.58 24.89
N PRO A 425 0.86 12.13 25.47
CA PRO A 425 2.15 11.46 25.56
C PRO A 425 2.16 10.07 26.21
N GLU A 426 1.28 9.80 27.19
CA GLU A 426 1.11 8.46 27.77
C GLU A 426 0.66 7.42 26.73
N ALA A 427 -0.23 7.81 25.81
CA ALA A 427 -0.71 6.94 24.75
C ALA A 427 0.31 6.76 23.63
N ASP A 428 1.07 7.82 23.35
CA ASP A 428 2.12 7.82 22.33
C ASP A 428 3.28 6.91 22.77
N ALA A 429 3.69 6.99 24.05
CA ALA A 429 4.68 6.09 24.65
C ALA A 429 4.27 4.61 24.61
N ILE A 430 2.99 4.29 24.94
CA ILE A 430 2.47 2.92 24.82
C ILE A 430 2.44 2.47 23.35
N THR A 431 2.17 3.38 22.41
CA THR A 431 2.15 3.06 20.97
C THR A 431 3.56 2.80 20.44
N ALA A 432 4.56 3.56 20.87
CA ALA A 432 5.97 3.32 20.58
C ALA A 432 6.46 1.99 21.17
N ALA A 433 6.18 1.73 22.45
CA ALA A 433 6.51 0.46 23.10
C ALA A 433 5.85 -0.75 22.40
N ASN A 434 4.58 -0.63 22.01
CA ASN A 434 3.90 -1.66 21.22
C ASN A 434 4.62 -1.92 19.87
N ARG A 435 5.11 -0.87 19.18
CA ARG A 435 5.86 -1.04 17.91
C ARG A 435 7.22 -1.70 18.16
N ALA A 436 7.96 -1.30 19.19
CA ALA A 436 9.24 -1.89 19.56
C ALA A 436 9.13 -3.37 19.99
N ASN A 437 8.05 -3.73 20.69
CA ASN A 437 7.74 -5.10 21.11
C ASN A 437 7.28 -6.01 19.95
N ARG A 438 6.72 -5.42 18.87
CA ARG A 438 6.20 -6.20 17.73
C ARG A 438 7.35 -6.85 16.96
N MET A 439 7.08 -8.03 16.45
CA MET A 439 7.81 -8.66 15.34
C MET A 439 6.81 -9.28 14.37
N LEU A 440 7.27 -9.58 13.17
CA LEU A 440 6.60 -10.45 12.22
C LEU A 440 7.24 -11.84 12.26
N LEU A 441 6.45 -12.88 12.05
CA LEU A 441 6.91 -14.23 11.77
C LEU A 441 6.37 -14.58 10.38
N ASP A 442 7.27 -14.82 9.45
CA ASP A 442 6.99 -14.79 8.01
C ASP A 442 7.30 -16.14 7.36
N ASP A 443 6.74 -16.45 6.18
CA ASP A 443 6.90 -17.78 5.57
C ASP A 443 8.04 -17.86 4.53
N GLY A 444 8.88 -16.83 4.43
CA GLY A 444 9.97 -16.75 3.46
C GLY A 444 9.54 -16.41 2.02
N TRP A 445 8.26 -16.09 1.78
CA TRP A 445 7.77 -15.61 0.48
C TRP A 445 7.50 -14.10 0.50
N SER A 446 7.88 -13.41 -0.59
CA SER A 446 7.55 -11.99 -0.82
C SER A 446 6.25 -11.81 -1.62
N SER A 447 5.69 -12.90 -2.14
CA SER A 447 4.44 -12.93 -2.91
C SER A 447 3.23 -13.25 -2.03
N GLN A 448 2.06 -12.68 -2.37
CA GLN A 448 0.80 -13.05 -1.71
C GLN A 448 0.43 -14.51 -1.98
N ILE A 449 -0.20 -15.16 -0.98
CA ILE A 449 -0.70 -16.54 -1.09
C ILE A 449 -1.69 -16.67 -2.24
N GLY A 450 -1.56 -17.75 -3.03
CA GLY A 450 -2.42 -18.00 -4.18
C GLY A 450 -2.15 -17.09 -5.38
N LYS A 451 -1.06 -16.32 -5.39
CA LYS A 451 -0.46 -15.77 -6.60
C LYS A 451 0.55 -16.76 -7.17
N SER A 452 0.85 -16.67 -8.46
CA SER A 452 1.81 -17.54 -9.16
C SER A 452 3.24 -17.49 -8.61
N GLY A 453 3.58 -16.49 -7.79
CA GLY A 453 4.86 -16.38 -7.09
C GLY A 453 4.89 -16.99 -5.68
N HIS A 454 3.79 -17.56 -5.17
CA HIS A 454 3.73 -18.25 -3.87
C HIS A 454 3.30 -19.71 -4.08
N THR A 455 4.16 -20.67 -3.72
CA THR A 455 3.88 -22.10 -3.94
C THR A 455 3.30 -22.75 -2.69
N GLY A 456 2.02 -23.10 -2.77
CA GLY A 456 1.30 -23.83 -1.72
C GLY A 456 0.33 -22.94 -0.95
N GLY A 457 0.40 -23.01 0.38
CA GLY A 457 -0.39 -22.18 1.28
C GLY A 457 0.34 -22.00 2.61
N GLN A 458 -0.19 -21.12 3.47
CA GLN A 458 0.46 -20.75 4.73
C GLN A 458 0.87 -21.96 5.59
N PRO A 459 2.00 -21.86 6.34
CA PRO A 459 2.62 -23.00 7.02
C PRO A 459 2.03 -23.34 8.41
N TYR A 460 1.40 -22.39 9.10
CA TYR A 460 1.21 -22.48 10.55
C TYR A 460 -0.13 -23.09 11.01
N PHE A 461 -1.22 -22.87 10.25
CA PHE A 461 -2.58 -23.28 10.63
C PHE A 461 -3.03 -24.49 9.80
N THR A 462 -3.86 -25.36 10.37
CA THR A 462 -4.66 -26.34 9.61
C THR A 462 -6.13 -26.25 10.02
N LYS A 463 -6.99 -27.17 9.58
CA LYS A 463 -8.38 -27.24 10.05
C LYS A 463 -8.45 -27.80 11.48
N GLU A 464 -7.46 -28.59 11.87
CA GLU A 464 -7.32 -29.28 13.14
C GLU A 464 -6.42 -28.48 14.11
N THR A 465 -5.36 -27.85 13.60
CA THR A 465 -4.41 -27.01 14.35
C THR A 465 -4.81 -25.54 14.25
N VAL A 466 -5.49 -25.03 15.28
CA VAL A 466 -5.95 -23.63 15.38
C VAL A 466 -5.12 -22.89 16.43
N VAL A 467 -4.18 -22.06 15.96
CA VAL A 467 -3.40 -21.13 16.80
C VAL A 467 -4.23 -19.89 17.12
N ARG A 468 -4.04 -19.32 18.32
CA ARG A 468 -4.83 -18.22 18.87
C ARG A 468 -3.95 -17.11 19.41
N ASN A 469 -4.48 -15.89 19.44
CA ASN A 469 -3.82 -14.76 20.09
C ASN A 469 -3.54 -15.09 21.58
N GLY A 470 -2.29 -14.98 22.00
CA GLY A 470 -1.80 -15.37 23.34
C GLY A 470 -1.03 -16.68 23.39
N ASP A 471 -1.16 -17.55 22.38
CA ASP A 471 -0.35 -18.78 22.29
C ASP A 471 1.13 -18.45 22.10
N VAL A 472 2.02 -19.25 22.71
CA VAL A 472 3.48 -19.08 22.66
C VAL A 472 4.05 -19.74 21.42
N VAL A 473 5.00 -19.10 20.75
CA VAL A 473 5.73 -19.68 19.62
C VAL A 473 6.89 -20.54 20.13
N HIS A 474 7.04 -21.72 19.54
CA HIS A 474 8.18 -22.61 19.72
C HIS A 474 8.89 -22.73 18.36
N PHE A 475 10.03 -22.05 18.24
CA PHE A 475 10.77 -21.91 16.98
C PHE A 475 11.56 -23.19 16.61
N PRO A 476 11.91 -23.37 15.32
CA PRO A 476 12.84 -24.40 14.86
C PRO A 476 14.17 -24.41 15.61
N ALA A 477 14.72 -25.61 15.86
CA ALA A 477 16.04 -25.76 16.48
C ALA A 477 17.21 -25.33 15.57
N GLU A 478 16.97 -25.16 14.26
CA GLU A 478 17.95 -24.59 13.31
C GLU A 478 18.03 -23.06 13.36
N GLY A 479 17.11 -22.39 14.07
CA GLY A 479 17.01 -20.93 14.12
C GLY A 479 16.19 -20.31 12.98
N GLU A 480 16.02 -19.00 13.07
CA GLU A 480 15.34 -18.12 12.12
C GLU A 480 16.36 -17.06 11.64
N ILE A 481 16.19 -16.48 10.45
CA ILE A 481 16.94 -15.28 10.04
C ILE A 481 16.17 -14.04 10.50
N LEU A 482 16.81 -13.16 11.28
CA LEU A 482 16.23 -11.85 11.60
C LEU A 482 16.45 -10.89 10.44
N GLN A 483 15.41 -10.21 9.97
CA GLN A 483 15.51 -9.18 8.93
C GLN A 483 14.70 -7.93 9.27
N TYR A 484 15.08 -6.78 8.71
CA TYR A 484 14.20 -5.63 8.60
C TYR A 484 13.46 -5.61 7.25
N GLY A 485 12.35 -4.87 7.17
CA GLY A 485 11.72 -4.53 5.89
C GLY A 485 10.23 -4.22 6.03
N PHE A 486 9.73 -3.30 5.20
CA PHE A 486 8.36 -2.78 5.28
C PHE A 486 7.99 -2.25 6.69
N ASP A 487 8.84 -1.38 7.25
CA ASP A 487 8.61 -0.68 8.53
C ASP A 487 8.58 -1.58 9.80
N ASP A 488 8.95 -2.87 9.70
CA ASP A 488 8.89 -3.85 10.78
C ASP A 488 10.04 -4.88 10.75
N TRP A 489 10.42 -5.35 11.95
CA TRP A 489 11.31 -6.50 12.15
C TRP A 489 10.58 -7.82 11.90
N ARG A 490 11.20 -8.74 11.17
CA ARG A 490 10.67 -10.07 10.85
C ARG A 490 11.64 -11.20 11.14
N LEU A 491 11.10 -12.34 11.55
CA LEU A 491 11.78 -13.64 11.57
C LEU A 491 11.38 -14.39 10.30
N GLN A 492 12.36 -14.75 9.48
CA GLN A 492 12.20 -15.59 8.30
C GLN A 492 12.73 -17.00 8.61
N PRO A 493 12.08 -18.08 8.15
CA PRO A 493 12.70 -19.39 8.12
C PRO A 493 13.93 -19.35 7.22
N VAL A 494 14.90 -20.23 7.46
CA VAL A 494 16.17 -20.28 6.69
C VAL A 494 15.99 -20.67 5.21
N VAL A 495 14.82 -21.18 4.84
CA VAL A 495 14.34 -21.39 3.46
C VAL A 495 12.82 -21.12 3.42
N PRO A 496 12.24 -20.69 2.28
CA PRO A 496 10.79 -20.50 2.17
C PRO A 496 9.97 -21.74 2.51
N ILE A 497 8.96 -21.57 3.37
CA ILE A 497 8.11 -22.66 3.88
C ILE A 497 6.68 -22.57 3.35
N SER A 498 5.94 -23.65 3.53
CA SER A 498 4.53 -23.79 3.15
C SER A 498 3.88 -24.84 4.06
N GLY A 499 2.55 -25.01 3.97
CA GLY A 499 1.85 -26.09 4.68
C GLY A 499 2.45 -27.48 4.44
N THR A 500 3.02 -27.71 3.25
CA THR A 500 3.66 -28.97 2.83
C THR A 500 5.17 -29.07 3.10
N SER A 501 5.83 -28.01 3.60
CA SER A 501 7.25 -28.08 3.97
C SER A 501 7.47 -28.99 5.20
N ASP A 502 8.70 -29.44 5.42
CA ASP A 502 9.03 -30.32 6.56
C ASP A 502 8.67 -29.70 7.92
N ALA A 503 8.39 -30.53 8.92
CA ALA A 503 8.06 -30.07 10.27
C ALA A 503 9.25 -29.41 10.99
N SER A 504 10.49 -29.81 10.67
CA SER A 504 11.71 -29.23 11.24
C SER A 504 11.92 -27.75 10.90
N HIS A 505 11.44 -27.30 9.73
CA HIS A 505 11.51 -25.90 9.27
C HIS A 505 10.35 -25.03 9.77
N LYS A 506 9.40 -25.56 10.54
CA LYS A 506 8.15 -24.86 10.88
C LYS A 506 8.02 -24.63 12.39
N PRO A 507 7.84 -23.37 12.85
CA PRO A 507 7.53 -23.11 14.25
C PRO A 507 6.19 -23.75 14.63
N THR A 508 6.12 -24.23 15.86
CA THR A 508 4.91 -24.78 16.48
C THR A 508 4.42 -23.83 17.59
N PHE A 509 3.24 -24.09 18.15
CA PHE A 509 2.59 -23.14 19.06
C PHE A 509 2.03 -23.83 20.31
N GLY A 510 2.44 -23.34 21.48
CA GLY A 510 1.91 -23.72 22.78
C GLY A 510 0.52 -23.11 22.97
N ASN A 511 -0.50 -23.98 23.02
CA ASN A 511 -1.91 -23.65 23.19
C ASN A 511 -2.21 -23.16 24.64
N GLU A 512 -1.69 -21.98 24.98
CA GLU A 512 -1.88 -21.32 26.29
C GLU A 512 -3.27 -20.69 26.44
N ASN A 513 -3.93 -20.35 25.33
CA ASN A 513 -5.25 -19.73 25.32
C ASN A 513 -6.33 -20.63 24.68
N PRO A 514 -6.57 -21.86 25.19
CA PRO A 514 -7.54 -22.77 24.62
C PRO A 514 -8.96 -22.19 24.71
N ARG A 515 -9.70 -22.28 23.61
CA ARG A 515 -11.12 -21.92 23.59
C ARG A 515 -11.89 -22.90 24.48
N THR A 516 -12.58 -22.40 25.49
CA THR A 516 -13.47 -23.20 26.34
C THR A 516 -14.73 -23.64 25.57
N ASP A 517 -15.21 -24.86 25.86
CA ASP A 517 -16.40 -25.43 25.19
C ASP A 517 -17.69 -24.62 25.46
N ALA A 518 -17.75 -23.97 26.61
CA ALA A 518 -18.81 -23.05 27.02
C ALA A 518 -18.24 -21.71 27.52
N PRO A 519 -18.99 -20.60 27.41
CA PRO A 519 -18.61 -19.34 28.06
C PRO A 519 -18.68 -19.45 29.60
N PRO A 520 -17.85 -18.71 30.35
CA PRO A 520 -17.87 -18.72 31.81
C PRO A 520 -19.23 -18.38 32.42
N ALA A 521 -19.56 -19.03 33.54
CA ALA A 521 -20.84 -18.82 34.23
C ALA A 521 -20.96 -17.40 34.80
N VAL A 522 -21.87 -16.59 34.23
CA VAL A 522 -22.17 -15.21 34.69
C VAL A 522 -23.27 -15.13 35.75
N GLY A 523 -24.01 -16.22 35.98
CA GLY A 523 -25.17 -16.26 36.87
C GLY A 523 -26.36 -15.41 36.39
N GLY A 524 -27.32 -15.21 37.29
CA GLY A 524 -28.55 -14.44 37.02
C GLY A 524 -29.64 -15.22 36.28
N ASP A 525 -30.86 -14.68 36.29
CA ASP A 525 -32.06 -15.33 35.78
C ASP A 525 -32.23 -15.23 34.24
N VAL A 526 -31.46 -14.34 33.59
CA VAL A 526 -31.44 -14.12 32.12
C VAL A 526 -30.02 -13.73 31.69
N LYS A 527 -29.45 -14.45 30.73
CA LYS A 527 -28.13 -14.18 30.15
C LYS A 527 -28.25 -13.33 28.89
N VAL A 528 -27.60 -12.16 28.88
CA VAL A 528 -27.57 -11.26 27.71
C VAL A 528 -26.18 -11.26 27.09
N ALA A 529 -26.11 -11.53 25.79
CA ALA A 529 -24.89 -11.51 25.00
C ALA A 529 -24.93 -10.41 23.92
N SER A 530 -23.76 -10.15 23.33
CA SER A 530 -23.62 -9.35 22.13
C SER A 530 -22.76 -10.12 21.15
N PHE A 531 -23.19 -10.23 19.90
CA PHE A 531 -22.50 -11.03 18.90
C PHE A 531 -22.46 -10.31 17.56
N ASN A 532 -21.27 -10.17 16.99
CA ASN A 532 -21.09 -9.59 15.68
C ASN A 532 -21.00 -10.72 14.65
N VAL A 533 -21.93 -10.75 13.71
CA VAL A 533 -22.08 -11.87 12.76
C VAL A 533 -21.22 -11.73 11.49
N TYR A 534 -20.34 -10.72 11.46
CA TYR A 534 -19.34 -10.49 10.41
C TYR A 534 -19.93 -10.51 8.99
N ASN A 535 -20.73 -9.49 8.70
CA ASN A 535 -21.52 -9.34 7.47
C ASN A 535 -22.36 -10.58 7.12
N PHE A 536 -23.37 -10.90 7.95
CA PHE A 536 -24.39 -11.87 7.57
C PHE A 536 -25.36 -11.25 6.57
N PHE A 537 -25.16 -11.55 5.29
CA PHE A 537 -25.99 -11.10 4.17
C PHE A 537 -26.58 -12.32 3.47
N THR A 538 -27.88 -12.26 3.19
CA THR A 538 -28.60 -13.21 2.35
C THR A 538 -28.49 -12.86 0.86
N THR A 539 -28.27 -11.59 0.50
CA THR A 539 -27.81 -11.22 -0.84
C THR A 539 -26.35 -11.64 -1.03
N LEU A 540 -26.05 -12.36 -2.11
CA LEU A 540 -24.71 -12.87 -2.39
C LEU A 540 -23.89 -11.83 -3.17
N SER A 541 -22.58 -11.72 -2.91
CA SER A 541 -21.72 -10.76 -3.63
C SER A 541 -21.38 -11.17 -5.08
N SER A 542 -21.93 -12.28 -5.57
CA SER A 542 -22.02 -12.61 -7.01
C SER A 542 -23.30 -12.09 -7.67
N GLN A 543 -24.32 -11.72 -6.90
CA GLN A 543 -25.60 -11.16 -7.36
C GLN A 543 -25.58 -9.63 -7.33
N ASP A 544 -25.08 -9.05 -6.23
CA ASP A 544 -24.86 -7.61 -6.09
C ASP A 544 -23.45 -7.32 -5.51
N PRO A 545 -22.56 -6.61 -6.22
CA PRO A 545 -21.22 -6.27 -5.70
C PRO A 545 -21.23 -5.35 -4.47
N ASN A 546 -22.37 -4.77 -4.09
CA ASN A 546 -22.55 -4.00 -2.85
C ASN A 546 -22.82 -4.89 -1.62
N ALA A 547 -23.23 -6.15 -1.83
CA ALA A 547 -23.46 -7.10 -0.74
C ALA A 547 -22.13 -7.48 -0.07
N ARG A 548 -22.09 -7.52 1.27
CA ARG A 548 -20.83 -7.57 2.03
C ARG A 548 -20.53 -8.94 2.68
N GLY A 549 -21.39 -9.93 2.47
CA GLY A 549 -21.26 -11.29 3.01
C GLY A 549 -20.63 -12.27 2.02
N ALA A 550 -21.15 -13.49 2.01
CA ALA A 550 -20.69 -14.58 1.15
C ALA A 550 -20.79 -14.26 -0.36
N LYS A 551 -19.92 -14.87 -1.18
CA LYS A 551 -19.95 -14.73 -2.64
C LYS A 551 -20.95 -15.68 -3.32
N THR A 552 -21.13 -16.87 -2.77
CA THR A 552 -22.00 -17.93 -3.33
C THR A 552 -22.85 -18.57 -2.23
N ASP A 553 -23.90 -19.31 -2.58
CA ASP A 553 -24.76 -19.93 -1.56
C ASP A 553 -24.01 -20.95 -0.71
N GLU A 554 -23.08 -21.73 -1.29
CA GLU A 554 -22.28 -22.70 -0.52
C GLU A 554 -21.45 -21.98 0.55
N GLN A 555 -20.89 -20.81 0.22
CA GLN A 555 -20.21 -19.95 1.19
C GLN A 555 -21.18 -19.37 2.22
N PHE A 556 -22.40 -19.02 1.83
CA PHE A 556 -23.43 -18.52 2.74
C PHE A 556 -23.89 -19.60 3.72
N GLN A 557 -24.14 -20.83 3.29
CA GLN A 557 -24.50 -21.94 4.19
C GLN A 557 -23.34 -22.28 5.15
N ILE A 558 -22.08 -22.18 4.70
CA ILE A 558 -20.88 -22.30 5.56
C ILE A 558 -20.80 -21.14 6.58
N GLN A 559 -21.19 -19.92 6.22
CA GLN A 559 -21.25 -18.77 7.12
C GLN A 559 -22.40 -18.93 8.15
N ARG A 560 -23.60 -19.23 7.67
CA ARG A 560 -24.84 -19.42 8.43
C ARG A 560 -24.70 -20.52 9.47
N SER A 561 -24.21 -21.70 9.09
CA SER A 561 -23.98 -22.82 10.02
C SER A 561 -22.99 -22.49 11.14
N LYS A 562 -21.88 -21.80 10.82
CA LYS A 562 -20.90 -21.33 11.83
C LYS A 562 -21.50 -20.31 12.80
N ILE A 563 -22.32 -19.37 12.31
CA ILE A 563 -23.01 -18.37 13.15
C ILE A 563 -24.08 -19.02 14.04
N VAL A 564 -24.90 -19.92 13.49
CA VAL A 564 -25.92 -20.70 14.22
C VAL A 564 -25.29 -21.52 15.34
N SER A 565 -24.22 -22.27 15.03
CA SER A 565 -23.44 -23.03 16.01
C SER A 565 -22.88 -22.12 17.12
N ALA A 566 -22.28 -20.99 16.75
CA ALA A 566 -21.73 -20.04 17.72
C ALA A 566 -22.81 -19.44 18.64
N ILE A 567 -23.95 -18.99 18.10
CA ILE A 567 -25.03 -18.37 18.88
C ILE A 567 -25.68 -19.38 19.83
N ASN A 568 -25.96 -20.61 19.38
CA ASN A 568 -26.48 -21.66 20.26
C ASN A 568 -25.45 -22.01 21.37
N GLY A 569 -24.15 -22.05 21.04
CA GLY A 569 -23.05 -22.25 21.98
C GLY A 569 -22.81 -21.10 22.98
N LEU A 570 -23.32 -19.88 22.74
CA LEU A 570 -23.26 -18.78 23.74
C LEU A 570 -24.09 -19.08 24.99
N GLY A 571 -25.04 -20.01 24.94
CA GLY A 571 -25.94 -20.32 26.06
C GLY A 571 -26.81 -19.14 26.51
N ALA A 572 -26.87 -18.05 25.74
CA ALA A 572 -27.58 -16.81 26.06
C ALA A 572 -29.10 -16.93 25.89
N ASP A 573 -29.82 -15.96 26.45
CA ASP A 573 -31.29 -15.83 26.41
C ASP A 573 -31.74 -14.64 25.54
N VAL A 574 -30.92 -13.59 25.47
CA VAL A 574 -31.08 -12.45 24.55
C VAL A 574 -29.71 -12.13 23.93
N VAL A 575 -29.65 -11.92 22.62
CA VAL A 575 -28.40 -11.57 21.90
C VAL A 575 -28.61 -10.32 21.05
N GLY A 576 -27.84 -9.27 21.34
CA GLY A 576 -27.76 -8.09 20.49
C GLY A 576 -26.78 -8.32 19.34
N LEU A 577 -27.30 -8.33 18.11
CA LEU A 577 -26.57 -8.65 16.88
C LEU A 577 -26.08 -7.39 16.15
N MET A 578 -24.90 -7.47 15.54
CA MET A 578 -24.36 -6.43 14.66
C MET A 578 -23.78 -7.04 13.39
N GLU A 579 -23.81 -6.28 12.29
CA GLU A 579 -23.36 -6.73 10.95
C GLU A 579 -24.32 -7.74 10.30
N VAL A 580 -25.61 -7.59 10.58
CA VAL A 580 -26.72 -8.15 9.79
C VAL A 580 -26.99 -7.22 8.60
N GLU A 581 -27.34 -7.79 7.45
CA GLU A 581 -27.84 -7.06 6.27
C GLU A 581 -29.12 -6.27 6.53
N ASN A 582 -29.20 -5.07 5.94
CA ASN A 582 -30.43 -4.27 5.89
C ASN A 582 -31.22 -4.62 4.62
N GLY A 583 -32.23 -5.50 4.73
CA GLY A 583 -32.95 -6.08 3.59
C GLY A 583 -33.43 -5.08 2.52
N PRO A 584 -34.11 -3.97 2.89
CA PRO A 584 -34.61 -2.96 1.96
C PRO A 584 -33.54 -2.31 1.06
N LYS A 585 -32.26 -2.32 1.47
CA LYS A 585 -31.15 -1.84 0.63
C LYS A 585 -30.85 -2.75 -0.57
N PHE A 586 -31.34 -3.99 -0.54
CA PHE A 586 -31.22 -5.01 -1.59
C PHE A 586 -32.60 -5.45 -2.11
N GLY A 587 -33.65 -4.65 -1.87
CA GLY A 587 -35.02 -4.94 -2.31
C GLY A 587 -35.75 -6.04 -1.52
N LEU A 588 -35.17 -6.52 -0.41
CA LEU A 588 -35.77 -7.54 0.45
C LEU A 588 -36.71 -6.92 1.51
N PRO A 589 -37.68 -7.68 2.06
CA PRO A 589 -38.47 -7.24 3.21
C PRO A 589 -37.61 -6.94 4.43
N LEU A 590 -38.03 -5.97 5.26
CA LEU A 590 -37.26 -5.37 6.36
C LEU A 590 -36.46 -6.37 7.21
N ASP A 591 -37.14 -7.38 7.78
CA ASP A 591 -36.53 -8.39 8.67
C ASP A 591 -36.11 -9.69 7.94
N ALA A 592 -36.18 -9.78 6.61
CA ALA A 592 -35.95 -11.06 5.90
C ALA A 592 -34.58 -11.72 6.16
N PRO A 593 -33.44 -10.98 6.22
CA PRO A 593 -32.15 -11.58 6.59
C PRO A 593 -32.14 -12.08 8.05
N LEU A 594 -32.83 -11.38 8.96
CA LEU A 594 -32.93 -11.75 10.37
C LEU A 594 -33.81 -12.99 10.57
N GLN A 595 -34.91 -13.10 9.81
CA GLN A 595 -35.76 -14.28 9.73
C GLN A 595 -34.99 -15.52 9.25
N ASN A 596 -34.14 -15.38 8.22
CA ASN A 596 -33.31 -16.48 7.72
C ASN A 596 -32.35 -17.03 8.80
N LEU A 597 -31.76 -16.15 9.60
CA LEU A 597 -30.91 -16.52 10.74
C LEU A 597 -31.70 -17.20 11.85
N VAL A 598 -32.85 -16.65 12.26
CA VAL A 598 -33.70 -17.24 13.31
C VAL A 598 -34.25 -18.60 12.90
N GLN A 599 -34.65 -18.77 11.64
CA GLN A 599 -35.02 -20.07 11.09
C GLN A 599 -33.86 -21.07 11.29
N GLY A 600 -32.63 -20.69 10.92
CA GLY A 600 -31.45 -21.56 11.08
C GLY A 600 -31.13 -21.92 12.54
N LEU A 601 -31.41 -21.02 13.47
CA LEU A 601 -31.27 -21.28 14.91
C LEU A 601 -32.32 -22.29 15.43
N ASN A 602 -33.54 -22.24 14.90
CA ASN A 602 -34.64 -23.14 15.24
C ASN A 602 -34.53 -24.50 14.53
N ASP A 603 -34.11 -24.51 13.26
CA ASP A 603 -33.73 -25.71 12.50
C ASP A 603 -32.71 -26.54 13.30
N ALA A 604 -31.63 -25.89 13.76
CA ALA A 604 -30.57 -26.50 14.55
C ALA A 604 -30.96 -26.84 16.00
N ALA A 605 -32.08 -26.30 16.50
CA ALA A 605 -32.67 -26.65 17.79
C ALA A 605 -33.77 -27.73 17.68
N GLY A 606 -34.11 -28.17 16.48
CA GLY A 606 -35.22 -29.11 16.21
C GLY A 606 -36.60 -28.60 16.67
N SER A 607 -36.71 -27.31 17.00
CA SER A 607 -37.86 -26.73 17.68
C SER A 607 -37.83 -25.19 17.63
N ASP A 608 -39.01 -24.58 17.72
CA ASP A 608 -39.18 -23.13 17.68
C ASP A 608 -38.84 -22.49 19.04
N VAL A 609 -37.55 -22.27 19.28
CA VAL A 609 -36.95 -21.76 20.53
C VAL A 609 -36.73 -20.24 20.51
N TRP A 610 -36.19 -19.76 19.39
CA TRP A 610 -35.76 -18.39 19.16
C TRP A 610 -36.82 -17.60 18.39
N ASP A 611 -36.88 -16.30 18.68
CA ASP A 611 -37.61 -15.29 17.93
C ASP A 611 -36.79 -13.99 17.87
N TYR A 612 -37.22 -13.02 17.06
CA TYR A 612 -36.52 -11.76 16.86
C TYR A 612 -37.35 -10.54 17.29
N VAL A 613 -36.65 -9.49 17.66
CA VAL A 613 -37.23 -8.15 17.78
C VAL A 613 -37.46 -7.63 16.37
N ARG A 614 -38.71 -7.23 16.06
CA ARG A 614 -39.07 -6.70 14.74
C ARG A 614 -38.44 -5.32 14.59
N THR A 615 -37.83 -5.06 13.44
CA THR A 615 -37.11 -3.79 13.23
C THR A 615 -38.09 -2.61 13.22
N PRO A 616 -37.83 -1.51 13.96
CA PRO A 616 -38.70 -0.32 13.95
C PRO A 616 -38.92 0.20 12.53
N ALA A 617 -40.19 0.39 12.14
CA ALA A 617 -40.58 0.67 10.75
C ALA A 617 -39.93 1.93 10.13
N VAL A 618 -39.48 2.89 10.95
CA VAL A 618 -38.72 4.06 10.48
C VAL A 618 -37.39 3.69 9.82
N LEU A 619 -36.78 2.55 10.17
CA LEU A 619 -35.54 2.06 9.55
C LEU A 619 -35.76 1.38 8.19
N ASN A 620 -37.00 1.30 7.71
CA ASN A 620 -37.30 0.88 6.33
C ASN A 620 -36.98 1.98 5.31
N ASP A 621 -36.68 3.21 5.74
CA ASP A 621 -36.22 4.29 4.87
C ASP A 621 -34.74 4.06 4.47
N THR A 622 -34.54 3.83 3.17
CA THR A 622 -33.22 3.57 2.58
C THR A 622 -32.42 4.85 2.30
N SER A 623 -32.96 6.05 2.56
CA SER A 623 -32.22 7.31 2.45
C SER A 623 -31.34 7.61 3.69
N ILE A 624 -31.74 7.10 4.86
CA ILE A 624 -31.08 7.37 6.16
C ILE A 624 -30.24 6.21 6.71
N THR A 625 -30.50 4.96 6.32
CA THR A 625 -29.83 3.77 6.88
C THR A 625 -28.53 3.36 6.14
N ASP A 626 -27.65 2.58 6.76
CA ASP A 626 -26.54 1.86 6.07
C ASP A 626 -27.03 0.51 5.50
N VAL A 627 -26.24 -0.15 4.65
CA VAL A 627 -26.53 -1.53 4.16
C VAL A 627 -26.31 -2.62 5.23
N ILE A 628 -25.70 -2.23 6.36
CA ILE A 628 -25.59 -3.01 7.59
C ILE A 628 -26.52 -2.41 8.65
N THR A 629 -27.25 -3.25 9.37
CA THR A 629 -28.06 -2.87 10.53
C THR A 629 -27.58 -3.51 11.85
N THR A 630 -28.27 -3.23 12.95
CA THR A 630 -28.22 -3.99 14.21
C THR A 630 -29.54 -4.70 14.45
N ALA A 631 -29.55 -5.75 15.27
CA ALA A 631 -30.76 -6.51 15.58
C ALA A 631 -30.73 -7.06 17.03
N ILE A 632 -31.83 -7.67 17.46
CA ILE A 632 -31.92 -8.41 18.73
C ILE A 632 -32.69 -9.71 18.49
N ILE A 633 -32.14 -10.84 18.94
CA ILE A 633 -32.83 -12.14 19.01
C ILE A 633 -32.98 -12.58 20.46
N TYR A 634 -34.00 -13.39 20.77
CA TYR A 634 -34.29 -13.85 22.11
C TYR A 634 -34.91 -15.24 22.15
N LYS A 635 -34.77 -15.93 23.29
CA LYS A 635 -35.46 -17.20 23.58
C LYS A 635 -36.83 -16.92 24.17
N LYS A 636 -37.88 -17.40 23.50
CA LYS A 636 -39.28 -17.15 23.89
C LYS A 636 -39.64 -17.69 25.28
N ALA A 637 -38.96 -18.75 25.74
CA ALA A 637 -39.14 -19.32 27.07
C ALA A 637 -38.49 -18.50 28.20
N SER A 638 -37.47 -17.69 27.89
CA SER A 638 -36.70 -16.93 28.89
C SER A 638 -37.27 -15.54 29.13
N VAL A 639 -37.76 -14.88 28.07
CA VAL A 639 -38.31 -13.52 28.11
C VAL A 639 -39.45 -13.32 27.09
N THR A 640 -40.37 -12.41 27.41
CA THR A 640 -41.40 -11.90 26.49
C THR A 640 -41.15 -10.44 26.14
N LEU A 641 -41.62 -9.99 24.97
CA LEU A 641 -41.57 -8.58 24.56
C LEU A 641 -42.52 -7.73 25.41
N LYS A 642 -42.11 -6.49 25.71
CA LYS A 642 -42.90 -5.52 26.48
C LYS A 642 -42.94 -4.17 25.77
N GLY A 643 -43.95 -4.02 24.91
CA GLY A 643 -44.04 -2.93 23.95
C GLY A 643 -43.14 -3.13 22.73
N ASP A 644 -43.31 -2.28 21.73
CA ASP A 644 -42.56 -2.33 20.48
C ASP A 644 -41.09 -1.92 20.65
N ALA A 645 -40.28 -2.21 19.63
CA ALA A 645 -38.89 -1.79 19.56
C ALA A 645 -38.77 -0.28 19.31
N SER A 646 -37.73 0.34 19.87
CA SER A 646 -37.43 1.77 19.72
C SER A 646 -36.07 1.99 19.04
N THR A 647 -35.91 3.13 18.37
CA THR A 647 -34.66 3.51 17.69
C THR A 647 -34.55 5.04 17.61
N ILE A 648 -33.37 5.56 17.25
CA ILE A 648 -33.11 6.99 17.17
C ILE A 648 -32.55 7.30 15.79
N VAL A 649 -33.32 8.01 14.97
CA VAL A 649 -32.85 8.62 13.72
C VAL A 649 -32.36 10.03 14.06
N ASP A 650 -31.04 10.20 14.03
CA ASP A 650 -30.36 11.47 14.31
C ASP A 650 -29.10 11.53 13.43
N GLU A 651 -29.25 11.98 12.20
CA GLU A 651 -28.16 12.03 11.20
C GLU A 651 -26.97 12.91 11.63
N THR A 652 -27.16 13.80 12.62
CA THR A 652 -26.07 14.57 13.22
C THR A 652 -25.12 13.70 14.09
N VAL A 653 -25.57 12.50 14.44
CA VAL A 653 -24.86 11.49 15.25
C VAL A 653 -24.64 10.18 14.47
N PHE A 654 -25.60 9.76 13.64
CA PHE A 654 -25.64 8.43 13.02
C PHE A 654 -25.39 8.40 11.51
N GLY A 655 -25.39 9.53 10.79
CA GLY A 655 -25.16 9.61 9.33
C GLY A 655 -23.75 9.24 8.83
N ASN A 656 -22.97 8.51 9.64
CA ASN A 656 -21.81 7.74 9.20
C ASN A 656 -21.66 6.38 9.92
N ALA A 657 -22.66 5.96 10.70
CA ALA A 657 -22.65 4.82 11.63
C ALA A 657 -23.82 3.86 11.32
N ARG A 658 -24.53 3.38 12.35
CA ARG A 658 -25.75 2.58 12.28
C ARG A 658 -26.67 2.90 13.44
N GLU A 659 -27.96 2.79 13.19
CA GLU A 659 -29.03 3.20 14.09
C GLU A 659 -29.16 2.15 15.21
N PRO A 660 -29.35 2.58 16.47
CA PRO A 660 -29.43 1.68 17.59
C PRO A 660 -30.83 1.07 17.69
N ILE A 661 -30.95 -0.24 17.91
CA ILE A 661 -32.23 -0.87 18.28
C ILE A 661 -32.29 -1.10 19.78
N ALA A 662 -33.39 -0.70 20.40
CA ALA A 662 -33.73 -0.94 21.79
C ALA A 662 -35.00 -1.80 21.89
N GLN A 663 -34.99 -2.80 22.78
CA GLN A 663 -36.18 -3.56 23.15
C GLN A 663 -36.31 -3.64 24.67
N THR A 664 -37.53 -3.54 25.17
CA THR A 664 -37.85 -3.90 26.57
C THR A 664 -38.50 -5.27 26.64
N PHE A 665 -38.02 -6.06 27.59
CA PHE A 665 -38.43 -7.44 27.85
C PHE A 665 -39.02 -7.55 29.27
N GLN A 666 -39.86 -8.56 29.46
CA GLN A 666 -40.26 -9.06 30.78
C GLN A 666 -39.74 -10.48 30.97
N THR A 667 -39.12 -10.77 32.11
CA THR A 667 -38.65 -12.12 32.44
C THR A 667 -39.80 -12.99 32.99
N ALA A 668 -39.64 -14.31 32.99
CA ALA A 668 -40.61 -15.23 33.60
C ALA A 668 -40.93 -14.89 35.08
N GLN A 669 -39.97 -14.29 35.80
CA GLN A 669 -40.12 -13.82 37.19
C GLN A 669 -40.66 -12.38 37.29
N GLY A 670 -41.29 -11.85 36.22
CA GLY A 670 -41.95 -10.54 36.18
C GLY A 670 -41.03 -9.32 36.13
N ARG A 671 -39.71 -9.49 36.10
CA ARG A 671 -38.76 -8.36 36.11
C ARG A 671 -38.67 -7.70 34.74
N VAL A 672 -38.38 -6.40 34.69
CA VAL A 672 -38.30 -5.62 33.44
C VAL A 672 -36.84 -5.31 33.09
N LEU A 673 -36.47 -5.60 31.85
CA LEU A 673 -35.12 -5.48 31.31
C LEU A 673 -35.16 -4.79 29.94
N SER A 674 -34.43 -3.67 29.77
CA SER A 674 -34.23 -3.05 28.46
C SER A 674 -32.82 -3.37 27.93
N VAL A 675 -32.75 -3.82 26.68
CA VAL A 675 -31.52 -4.18 25.95
C VAL A 675 -31.40 -3.21 24.77
N ILE A 676 -30.24 -2.56 24.62
CA ILE A 676 -29.96 -1.62 23.52
C ILE A 676 -28.70 -2.07 22.78
N THR A 677 -28.83 -2.42 21.50
CA THR A 677 -27.70 -2.81 20.63
C THR A 677 -27.15 -1.60 19.88
N THR A 678 -25.82 -1.50 19.76
CA THR A 678 -25.14 -0.38 19.07
C THR A 678 -23.94 -0.85 18.24
N HIS A 679 -23.83 -0.39 16.99
CA HIS A 679 -22.67 -0.65 16.13
C HIS A 679 -22.05 0.66 15.61
N LEU A 680 -21.17 1.24 16.44
CA LEU A 680 -20.49 2.49 16.10
C LEU A 680 -19.44 2.30 14.99
N LYS A 681 -19.21 3.36 14.20
CA LYS A 681 -18.27 3.37 13.07
C LYS A 681 -16.85 2.97 13.50
N SER A 682 -16.13 2.33 12.58
CA SER A 682 -14.73 1.92 12.80
C SER A 682 -13.80 3.12 12.95
N LYS A 683 -12.65 2.96 13.62
CA LYS A 683 -11.61 4.01 13.73
C LYS A 683 -10.92 4.35 12.39
N SER A 684 -10.94 3.42 11.44
CA SER A 684 -10.21 3.46 10.16
C SER A 684 -10.35 4.78 9.39
N PRO A 685 -9.33 5.24 8.65
CA PRO A 685 -9.49 6.33 7.69
C PRO A 685 -10.52 5.97 6.61
N PRO A 686 -11.33 6.92 6.12
CA PRO A 686 -11.92 6.80 4.80
C PRO A 686 -10.83 6.86 3.72
N GLN A 687 -11.12 6.43 2.49
CA GLN A 687 -10.21 6.63 1.35
C GLN A 687 -9.86 8.11 1.19
N ASN A 688 -8.60 8.39 0.84
CA ASN A 688 -8.03 9.72 0.64
C ASN A 688 -8.19 10.67 1.85
N ALA A 689 -8.22 10.13 3.07
CA ALA A 689 -8.17 10.95 4.27
C ALA A 689 -6.82 11.66 4.44
N GLY A 690 -6.87 12.86 5.00
CA GLY A 690 -5.68 13.52 5.57
C GLY A 690 -5.15 12.79 6.82
N PRO A 691 -4.05 13.29 7.42
CA PRO A 691 -3.39 12.65 8.56
C PRO A 691 -4.34 12.39 9.74
N GLU A 692 -4.05 11.35 10.53
CA GLU A 692 -4.87 11.03 11.71
C GLU A 692 -4.87 12.20 12.70
N PRO A 693 -6.01 12.56 13.30
CA PRO A 693 -6.08 13.53 14.37
C PRO A 693 -5.07 13.29 15.48
N ALA A 694 -4.41 14.36 15.94
CA ALA A 694 -3.57 14.38 17.15
C ALA A 694 -4.33 14.09 18.47
N ASP A 695 -5.58 13.61 18.38
CA ASP A 695 -6.36 13.05 19.48
C ASP A 695 -6.44 11.50 19.45
N GLY A 696 -5.65 10.83 18.59
CA GLY A 696 -5.28 9.40 18.68
C GLY A 696 -6.44 8.38 18.66
N GLN A 697 -7.63 8.80 18.24
CA GLN A 697 -8.87 8.01 18.32
C GLN A 697 -9.33 7.46 16.96
N GLY A 698 -8.62 7.72 15.88
CA GLY A 698 -9.04 7.45 14.51
C GLY A 698 -9.96 8.53 13.95
N LEU A 699 -9.75 8.87 12.68
CA LEU A 699 -10.48 9.92 11.93
C LEU A 699 -12.00 9.88 12.10
N LEU A 700 -12.59 8.68 12.12
CA LEU A 700 -14.04 8.50 12.16
C LEU A 700 -14.65 8.50 13.57
N GLN A 701 -13.86 8.43 14.66
CA GLN A 701 -14.38 8.71 16.00
C GLN A 701 -14.57 10.22 16.26
N ARG A 702 -14.04 11.11 15.41
CA ARG A 702 -13.96 12.56 15.67
C ARG A 702 -15.28 13.34 15.51
N ARG A 703 -16.39 12.70 15.10
CA ARG A 703 -17.65 13.39 14.76
C ARG A 703 -18.66 13.71 15.88
N PRO A 704 -18.63 13.18 17.13
CA PRO A 704 -19.44 13.72 18.21
C PRO A 704 -18.75 14.95 18.81
N ARG A 705 -18.93 16.12 18.18
CA ARG A 705 -18.27 17.41 18.51
C ARG A 705 -18.55 17.99 19.91
N ARG A 706 -19.12 17.22 20.84
CA ARG A 706 -19.28 17.54 22.28
C ARG A 706 -18.99 16.30 23.15
N PRO A 707 -18.06 16.37 24.12
CA PRO A 707 -17.58 15.20 24.86
C PRO A 707 -18.65 14.63 25.82
N GLY A 708 -19.40 13.65 25.32
CA GLY A 708 -20.36 12.85 26.10
C GLY A 708 -21.63 12.47 25.35
N GLN A 709 -22.02 13.18 24.28
CA GLN A 709 -23.39 13.10 23.79
C GLN A 709 -23.78 11.77 23.14
N GLY A 710 -22.95 11.09 22.33
CA GLY A 710 -23.38 9.85 21.62
C GLY A 710 -23.94 8.76 22.56
N ARG A 711 -23.11 8.27 23.50
CA ARG A 711 -23.55 7.25 24.50
C ARG A 711 -24.51 7.79 25.57
N ALA A 712 -24.68 9.12 25.70
CA ALA A 712 -25.66 9.72 26.60
C ALA A 712 -27.04 9.87 25.94
N ARG A 713 -27.12 10.32 24.67
CA ARG A 713 -28.36 10.41 23.88
C ARG A 713 -29.01 9.03 23.74
N VAL A 714 -28.24 8.00 23.38
CA VAL A 714 -28.72 6.60 23.31
C VAL A 714 -29.31 6.10 24.63
N ARG A 715 -28.86 6.63 25.78
CA ARG A 715 -29.39 6.30 27.11
C ARG A 715 -30.53 7.22 27.58
N ALA A 716 -30.58 8.45 27.08
CA ALA A 716 -31.57 9.46 27.47
C ALA A 716 -32.83 9.33 26.63
N ALA A 717 -32.73 9.37 25.31
CA ALA A 717 -33.87 9.17 24.41
C ALA A 717 -34.49 7.79 24.60
N GLY A 718 -33.67 6.73 24.73
CA GLY A 718 -34.16 5.39 25.10
C GLY A 718 -34.84 5.29 26.48
N ALA A 719 -34.71 6.29 27.36
CA ALA A 719 -35.48 6.37 28.61
C ALA A 719 -36.71 7.29 28.49
N GLU A 720 -36.61 8.38 27.71
CA GLU A 720 -37.71 9.33 27.49
C GLU A 720 -38.80 8.75 26.57
N GLU A 721 -38.40 8.05 25.51
CA GLU A 721 -39.29 7.45 24.51
C GLU A 721 -39.96 6.15 25.03
N LEU A 722 -39.24 5.34 25.82
CA LEU A 722 -39.82 4.23 26.61
C LEU A 722 -40.64 4.73 27.83
N GLY A 723 -41.05 6.00 27.85
CA GLY A 723 -42.00 6.56 28.82
C GLY A 723 -41.51 6.64 30.27
N GLN A 724 -40.20 6.51 30.54
CA GLN A 724 -39.65 6.38 31.90
C GLN A 724 -39.53 7.72 32.65
N ARG A 725 -40.66 8.43 32.79
CA ARG A 725 -40.75 9.66 33.59
C ARG A 725 -40.35 9.38 35.05
N ARG A 726 -39.26 10.02 35.49
CA ARG A 726 -38.53 9.86 36.78
C ARG A 726 -37.51 8.72 36.82
N CYS A 727 -36.31 8.98 36.29
CA CYS A 727 -35.11 8.19 36.60
C CYS A 727 -34.26 8.90 37.67
N VAL A 728 -34.46 8.57 38.95
CA VAL A 728 -33.67 9.10 40.08
C VAL A 728 -32.45 8.19 40.31
N PRO A 729 -31.22 8.73 40.43
CA PRO A 729 -30.00 7.92 40.46
C PRO A 729 -29.75 7.24 41.83
N ARG A 730 -30.55 6.22 42.15
CA ARG A 730 -30.36 5.30 43.29
C ARG A 730 -30.44 3.83 42.83
N GLY A 731 -29.52 3.42 41.95
CA GLY A 731 -29.41 2.05 41.45
C GLY A 731 -27.95 1.60 41.27
N ARG A 732 -27.63 0.36 41.65
CA ARG A 732 -26.27 -0.21 41.56
C ARG A 732 -26.00 -0.71 40.13
N LEU A 733 -25.61 0.20 39.25
CA LEU A 733 -25.22 -0.08 37.86
C LEU A 733 -24.04 -1.07 37.80
N GLN A 734 -24.31 -2.32 37.44
CA GLN A 734 -23.27 -3.28 37.05
C GLN A 734 -22.90 -3.07 35.57
N ARG A 735 -21.61 -3.30 35.25
CA ARG A 735 -21.06 -3.17 33.91
C ARG A 735 -20.16 -4.36 33.68
N LEU A 736 -20.56 -5.26 32.78
CA LEU A 736 -19.70 -6.37 32.37
C LEU A 736 -18.54 -5.83 31.51
N ARG A 737 -17.33 -6.30 31.81
CA ARG A 737 -16.12 -6.22 31.00
C ARG A 737 -15.63 -7.66 30.85
N GLN A 738 -15.08 -8.01 29.68
CA GLN A 738 -14.18 -9.16 29.56
C GLN A 738 -12.74 -8.63 29.52
N GLY A 739 -11.80 -9.36 30.11
CA GLY A 739 -10.36 -9.07 30.10
C GLY A 739 -9.85 -8.08 31.17
N GLY A 740 -8.81 -8.50 31.90
CA GLY A 740 -7.97 -7.66 32.76
C GLY A 740 -8.38 -7.60 34.26
N PRO A 741 -7.44 -7.79 35.21
CA PRO A 741 -7.76 -7.94 36.63
C PRO A 741 -8.05 -6.63 37.41
N ASP A 742 -8.56 -6.84 38.61
CA ASP A 742 -9.05 -5.93 39.66
C ASP A 742 -8.56 -4.46 39.67
N ARG A 743 -9.53 -3.53 39.66
CA ARG A 743 -9.52 -2.33 40.51
C ARG A 743 -10.94 -1.78 40.72
N ARG A 744 -11.37 -1.70 41.98
CA ARG A 744 -12.72 -1.21 42.38
C ARG A 744 -12.98 0.23 41.92
N LEU A 745 -14.01 0.45 41.09
CA LEU A 745 -14.48 1.78 40.69
C LEU A 745 -15.77 2.19 41.44
N ARG A 746 -15.82 3.44 41.89
CA ARG A 746 -16.94 4.02 42.66
C ARG A 746 -18.15 4.36 41.74
N PRO A 747 -19.38 4.43 42.27
CA PRO A 747 -20.55 4.82 41.48
C PRO A 747 -20.45 6.28 40.98
N GLY A 748 -21.04 6.57 39.82
CA GLY A 748 -21.36 7.94 39.40
C GLY A 748 -20.49 8.59 38.33
N ARG A 749 -19.38 7.98 37.89
CA ARG A 749 -18.63 8.44 36.69
C ARG A 749 -18.59 7.36 35.61
N VAL A 750 -19.04 7.71 34.41
CA VAL A 750 -18.69 6.98 33.18
C VAL A 750 -17.30 7.42 32.78
N ASP A 751 -16.33 6.50 32.85
CA ASP A 751 -14.97 6.79 32.45
C ASP A 751 -14.85 6.94 30.92
N ARG A 752 -13.93 7.79 30.46
CA ARG A 752 -13.68 8.10 29.05
C ARG A 752 -12.77 7.10 28.34
N ARG A 753 -12.44 5.97 28.97
CA ARG A 753 -11.57 4.95 28.39
C ARG A 753 -12.18 4.35 27.12
N GLY A 754 -11.37 4.26 26.08
CA GLY A 754 -11.76 3.80 24.75
C GLY A 754 -12.17 2.33 24.75
N ALA A 755 -12.78 1.92 23.64
CA ALA A 755 -13.06 0.53 23.33
C ALA A 755 -13.03 0.34 21.81
N ASP A 756 -12.11 -0.51 21.36
CA ASP A 756 -12.12 -1.19 20.07
C ASP A 756 -11.91 -0.30 18.81
N LEU A 757 -11.43 -0.95 17.75
CA LEU A 757 -11.43 -0.50 16.36
C LEU A 757 -12.84 -0.42 15.77
N ARG A 758 -13.82 -1.15 16.33
CA ARG A 758 -15.28 -0.93 16.14
C ARG A 758 -15.96 -0.97 17.51
N ALA A 759 -16.45 0.15 18.03
CA ALA A 759 -17.01 0.22 19.38
C ALA A 759 -18.40 -0.44 19.49
N ARG A 760 -18.42 -1.78 19.42
CA ARG A 760 -19.55 -2.69 19.55
C ARG A 760 -20.00 -2.74 21.01
N ALA A 761 -21.28 -2.50 21.29
CA ALA A 761 -21.80 -2.60 22.66
C ALA A 761 -23.30 -2.92 22.69
N VAL A 762 -23.66 -3.86 23.57
CA VAL A 762 -25.00 -3.95 24.15
C VAL A 762 -25.01 -3.17 25.48
N HIS A 763 -26.07 -2.41 25.71
CA HIS A 763 -26.32 -1.70 26.96
C HIS A 763 -27.54 -2.28 27.67
N LEU A 764 -27.40 -2.45 28.98
CA LEU A 764 -28.43 -3.00 29.87
C LEU A 764 -29.04 -1.88 30.72
N LEU A 765 -30.37 -1.75 30.71
CA LEU A 765 -31.13 -1.02 31.73
C LEU A 765 -31.99 -2.03 32.51
N LEU A 766 -31.72 -2.16 33.81
CA LEU A 766 -32.52 -2.96 34.72
C LEU A 766 -33.32 -2.04 35.64
N ARG A 767 -34.64 -2.25 35.69
CA ARG A 767 -35.51 -1.64 36.70
C ARG A 767 -35.86 -2.70 37.74
N ARG A 768 -35.67 -2.37 39.02
CA ARG A 768 -36.30 -3.10 40.13
C ARG A 768 -37.69 -2.51 40.37
#